data_AF-A0A3Q0CV69-F1
#
_entry.id   AF-A0A3Q0CV69-F1
#
_cell.length_a   1.000
_cell.length_b   1.000
_cell.length_c   1.000
_cell.angle_alpha   90.00
_cell.angle_beta   90.00
_cell.angle_gamma   90.00
#
_symmetry.space_group_name_H-M   'P 1'
#
loop_
_entity.id
_entity.type
_entity.pdbx_description
1 polymer ?
#
loop_
_entity_poly.entity_id
_entity_poly.type
_entity_poly.pdbx_seq_one_letter_code
_entity_poly.pdbx_strand_id
1 'polypeptide(L)'
;MGNRNKKAGEKLHLAQEQLALAGDKIVSLERSLNLYRDKYQTSLSNIELLECQVKMLEGELSGIINQEPENKGDHSKVRIITSPCMIQEHQETLKRLSEVWQKVSEQDDLIQELRNKLACSNALVLEREEALIKLQAEFASYTATHRHPPTSSEDCEDIKKILKHLQEQKDSQCLHVEEYQNLVKDLRMELEAVSEQKKNIMKDMMKLELDLHGLREEASAHVEKKDKETAALQQRLEDLQQQCSEAQNLTLKKDKLLQDKDERLHELEKKLAQVQNTLMEKELELEKLQRLTKDLEASLQEARLQDTYKAECEALRVEVQKLKETLEETKEQLKLSDQNLTHCKGEAQQAGSNLEDAHRKIENCLLQDKQKADVIKDLQAQLQKLQMESMATEEERASNRKRLNELTSELNEGQRRLANSDKEKLLLQKTLNDDERRINDLLDSAKSSEQKLTNTKNKLEEELQEIKGMLAEKREQLKRSKEQEKALEGEIEALRQEAKKKEKMAKEHLRKLEEEKENLQTELNACSSHLESSINKYNNSQKVIQELNIEIARQKDSIMVLQTQLDSAIQKEKNCLQNMVSKETYEEVLRKSGICQDDLTQALEKLTHATSETKSLQRNLQQTQERKAQLEDEIIAYEERMKKLNVELKKLQGFHQQSELEVHTFDKKLEEMSNQVLQWQKQHQSDLKMLAAKETQLREFQEEMATLKESLLADEKEPSCLPPRSTTKDICRLHRDSDQIMCNVEQWAKEQKIANEKLGNKLREQVKYIAKLTGEKDEKPSTPSRSNTHLPSSLFSPSHSQLHNVMVHLQQENKKLKNEIEEKKSKAGNTRICTKALGPGKPEPSQKGKVCSPLGWRGVSKDLTPKMDITKYIGVPHCSGVYAACSLLL
;
A
#
# COMPACT_ATOMS: atom_id res chain seq x y z
N MET A 1 -1.17 -78.26 -1.41
CA MET A 1 -1.14 -77.27 -2.52
C MET A 1 -1.73 -75.93 -2.10
N GLY A 2 -3.03 -75.83 -1.76
CA GLY A 2 -3.77 -74.56 -1.59
C GLY A 2 -3.12 -73.42 -0.79
N ASN A 3 -2.37 -73.69 0.28
CA ASN A 3 -1.69 -72.65 1.07
C ASN A 3 -0.62 -71.84 0.29
N ARG A 4 -0.13 -72.32 -0.88
CA ARG A 4 0.73 -71.50 -1.75
C ARG A 4 -0.09 -70.53 -2.61
N ASN A 5 -1.22 -70.96 -3.16
CA ASN A 5 -2.07 -70.10 -4.01
C ASN A 5 -2.68 -68.94 -3.22
N LYS A 6 -3.14 -69.18 -1.98
CA LYS A 6 -3.72 -68.11 -1.14
C LYS A 6 -2.70 -66.99 -0.86
N LYS A 7 -1.47 -67.38 -0.50
CA LYS A 7 -0.34 -66.45 -0.28
C LYS A 7 0.22 -65.81 -1.57
N ALA A 8 -0.15 -66.31 -2.75
CA ALA A 8 0.12 -65.66 -4.03
C ALA A 8 -0.98 -64.63 -4.39
N GLY A 9 -2.25 -64.95 -4.14
CA GLY A 9 -3.37 -64.01 -4.30
C GLY A 9 -3.25 -62.80 -3.37
N GLU A 10 -2.86 -63.00 -2.11
CA GLU A 10 -2.56 -61.92 -1.15
C GLU A 10 -1.44 -60.99 -1.65
N LYS A 11 -0.39 -61.55 -2.29
CA LYS A 11 0.69 -60.76 -2.91
C LYS A 11 0.23 -60.02 -4.17
N LEU A 12 -0.61 -60.65 -4.99
CA LEU A 12 -1.17 -60.03 -6.19
C LEU A 12 -2.01 -58.80 -5.82
N HIS A 13 -2.90 -58.93 -4.82
CA HIS A 13 -3.70 -57.82 -4.32
C HIS A 13 -2.82 -56.67 -3.80
N LEU A 14 -1.79 -56.98 -2.99
CA LEU A 14 -0.89 -55.97 -2.45
C LEU A 14 -0.12 -55.22 -3.54
N ALA A 15 0.34 -55.91 -4.59
CA ALA A 15 1.01 -55.28 -5.73
C ALA A 15 0.05 -54.41 -6.56
N GLN A 16 -1.20 -54.84 -6.74
CA GLN A 16 -2.25 -54.05 -7.42
C GLN A 16 -2.64 -52.80 -6.63
N GLU A 17 -2.70 -52.90 -5.30
CA GLU A 17 -2.94 -51.78 -4.38
C GLU A 17 -1.76 -50.78 -4.37
N GLN A 18 -0.51 -51.28 -4.41
CA GLN A 18 0.68 -50.44 -4.57
C GLN A 18 0.73 -49.72 -5.92
N LEU A 19 0.26 -50.36 -7.00
CA LEU A 19 0.12 -49.74 -8.32
C LEU A 19 -0.91 -48.59 -8.32
N ALA A 20 -2.09 -48.80 -7.72
CA ALA A 20 -3.10 -47.73 -7.57
C ALA A 20 -2.53 -46.56 -6.74
N LEU A 21 -1.94 -46.85 -5.58
CA LEU A 21 -1.30 -45.87 -4.70
C LEU A 21 -0.05 -45.19 -5.29
N ALA A 22 0.49 -45.68 -6.40
CA ALA A 22 1.54 -45.00 -7.17
C ALA A 22 0.91 -44.05 -8.21
N GLY A 23 -0.12 -44.50 -8.93
CA GLY A 23 -0.90 -43.67 -9.86
C GLY A 23 -1.53 -42.45 -9.18
N ASP A 24 -2.22 -42.63 -8.05
CA ASP A 24 -2.83 -41.53 -7.29
C ASP A 24 -1.83 -40.45 -6.86
N LYS A 25 -0.58 -40.86 -6.58
CA LYS A 25 0.50 -39.92 -6.20
C LYS A 25 1.00 -39.13 -7.40
N ILE A 26 1.09 -39.74 -8.58
CA ILE A 26 1.41 -39.02 -9.83
C ILE A 26 0.32 -38.00 -10.13
N VAL A 27 -0.96 -38.40 -10.12
CA VAL A 27 -2.10 -37.49 -10.35
C VAL A 27 -2.15 -36.33 -9.34
N SER A 28 -1.76 -36.58 -8.09
CA SER A 28 -1.63 -35.52 -7.07
C SER A 28 -0.49 -34.54 -7.39
N LEU A 29 0.66 -35.06 -7.84
CA LEU A 29 1.82 -34.24 -8.24
C LEU A 29 1.51 -33.43 -9.51
N GLU A 30 0.90 -34.02 -10.54
CA GLU A 30 0.47 -33.34 -11.76
C GLU A 30 -0.45 -32.15 -11.46
N ARG A 31 -1.41 -32.31 -10.54
CA ARG A 31 -2.28 -31.21 -10.08
C ARG A 31 -1.48 -30.09 -9.42
N SER A 32 -0.51 -30.42 -8.57
CA SER A 32 0.37 -29.40 -7.95
C SER A 32 1.26 -28.70 -8.98
N LEU A 33 1.70 -29.43 -10.00
CA LEU A 33 2.57 -28.94 -11.07
C LEU A 33 1.82 -28.00 -12.02
N ASN A 34 0.57 -28.34 -12.38
CA ASN A 34 -0.33 -27.45 -13.10
C ASN A 34 -0.55 -26.14 -12.32
N LEU A 35 -0.82 -26.22 -11.00
CA LEU A 35 -0.96 -25.03 -10.14
C LEU A 35 0.30 -24.14 -10.10
N TYR A 36 1.51 -24.72 -10.15
CA TYR A 36 2.74 -23.95 -10.29
C TYR A 36 2.87 -23.32 -11.70
N ARG A 37 2.42 -24.02 -12.74
CA ARG A 37 2.40 -23.53 -14.14
C ARG A 37 1.45 -22.34 -14.30
N ASP A 38 0.25 -22.40 -13.70
CA ASP A 38 -0.74 -21.32 -13.70
C ASP A 38 -0.25 -20.08 -12.95
N LYS A 39 0.42 -20.27 -11.81
CA LYS A 39 1.05 -19.18 -11.04
C LYS A 39 2.22 -18.55 -11.79
N TYR A 40 3.02 -19.35 -12.48
CA TYR A 40 4.12 -18.87 -13.32
C TYR A 40 3.58 -18.01 -14.48
N GLN A 41 2.53 -18.47 -15.16
CA GLN A 41 1.88 -17.70 -16.23
C GLN A 41 1.25 -16.39 -15.71
N THR A 42 0.58 -16.43 -14.55
CA THR A 42 0.04 -15.22 -13.90
C THR A 42 1.15 -14.22 -13.55
N SER A 43 2.30 -14.70 -13.07
CA SER A 43 3.44 -13.84 -12.68
C SER A 43 4.11 -13.20 -13.91
N LEU A 44 4.21 -13.94 -15.04
CA LEU A 44 4.65 -13.38 -16.32
C LEU A 44 3.74 -12.22 -16.77
N SER A 45 2.42 -12.41 -16.79
CA SER A 45 1.52 -11.32 -17.22
C SER A 45 1.39 -10.17 -16.22
N ASN A 46 1.73 -10.38 -14.95
CA ASN A 46 1.96 -9.26 -14.02
C ASN A 46 3.22 -8.46 -14.40
N ILE A 47 4.30 -9.11 -14.86
CA ILE A 47 5.53 -8.43 -15.29
C ILE A 47 5.32 -7.67 -16.61
N GLU A 48 4.55 -8.23 -17.56
CA GLU A 48 4.12 -7.54 -18.80
C GLU A 48 3.36 -6.25 -18.47
N LEU A 49 2.46 -6.28 -17.48
CA LEU A 49 1.71 -5.11 -17.01
C LEU A 49 2.60 -4.07 -16.31
N LEU A 50 3.55 -4.52 -15.47
CA LEU A 50 4.50 -3.63 -14.79
C LEU A 50 5.48 -2.99 -15.79
N GLU A 51 5.93 -3.70 -16.82
CA GLU A 51 6.70 -3.12 -17.93
C GLU A 51 5.93 -2.02 -18.67
N CYS A 52 4.64 -2.22 -18.92
CA CYS A 52 3.78 -1.16 -19.47
C CYS A 52 3.71 0.05 -18.51
N GLN A 53 3.61 -0.18 -17.20
CA GLN A 53 3.59 0.90 -16.21
C GLN A 53 4.93 1.65 -16.12
N VAL A 54 6.07 0.95 -16.21
CA VAL A 54 7.41 1.55 -16.34
C VAL A 54 7.45 2.46 -17.57
N LYS A 55 7.07 1.96 -18.75
CA LYS A 55 7.10 2.72 -20.01
C LYS A 55 6.19 3.96 -19.98
N MET A 56 5.06 3.92 -19.29
CA MET A 56 4.22 5.11 -19.08
C MET A 56 4.89 6.14 -18.15
N LEU A 57 5.42 5.70 -17.00
CA LEU A 57 6.08 6.60 -16.04
C LEU A 57 7.38 7.20 -16.59
N GLU A 58 8.14 6.46 -17.41
CA GLU A 58 9.28 6.97 -18.18
C GLU A 58 8.83 7.98 -19.25
N GLY A 59 7.68 7.75 -19.89
CA GLY A 59 7.03 8.69 -20.80
C GLY A 59 6.65 10.00 -20.09
N GLU A 60 5.96 9.93 -18.95
CA GLU A 60 5.62 11.07 -18.09
C GLU A 60 6.88 11.84 -17.66
N LEU A 61 7.93 11.13 -17.21
CA LEU A 61 9.23 11.72 -16.86
C LEU A 61 9.86 12.47 -18.05
N SER A 62 9.85 11.88 -19.24
CA SER A 62 10.34 12.54 -20.45
C SER A 62 9.49 13.77 -20.81
N GLY A 63 8.17 13.73 -20.59
CA GLY A 63 7.26 14.85 -20.82
C GLY A 63 7.50 16.02 -19.86
N ILE A 64 7.82 15.74 -18.59
CA ILE A 64 8.18 16.74 -17.58
C ILE A 64 9.57 17.36 -17.89
N ILE A 65 10.54 16.55 -18.33
CA ILE A 65 11.89 17.02 -18.71
C ILE A 65 11.85 17.87 -19.99
N ASN A 66 11.05 17.46 -20.99
CA ASN A 66 10.95 18.17 -22.27
C ASN A 66 10.09 19.44 -22.23
N GLN A 67 9.56 19.83 -21.06
CA GLN A 67 8.84 21.10 -20.84
C GLN A 67 9.77 22.28 -20.48
N GLU A 68 11.06 22.22 -20.85
CA GLU A 68 11.86 23.45 -20.91
C GLU A 68 11.24 24.42 -21.94
N PRO A 69 11.03 25.70 -21.58
CA PRO A 69 10.45 26.66 -22.51
C PRO A 69 11.44 26.94 -23.66
N GLU A 70 11.00 26.76 -24.92
CA GLU A 70 11.75 27.19 -26.10
C GLU A 70 11.99 28.70 -26.06
N ASN A 71 13.11 29.12 -25.48
CA ASN A 71 13.43 30.53 -25.25
C ASN A 71 13.90 31.24 -26.53
N LYS A 72 12.96 31.44 -27.46
CA LYS A 72 13.16 32.15 -28.74
C LYS A 72 13.16 33.68 -28.53
N GLY A 73 14.10 34.19 -27.73
CA GLY A 73 14.28 35.61 -27.47
C GLY A 73 15.59 35.97 -26.75
N ASP A 74 16.29 37.01 -27.23
CA ASP A 74 17.62 37.45 -26.75
C ASP A 74 17.61 38.16 -25.38
N HIS A 75 17.34 37.43 -24.29
CA HIS A 75 17.42 37.96 -22.92
C HIS A 75 18.35 37.14 -22.03
N SER A 76 19.61 37.59 -21.91
CA SER A 76 20.60 36.96 -21.04
C SER A 76 20.29 37.17 -19.55
N LYS A 77 20.58 36.16 -18.72
CA LYS A 77 20.69 36.25 -17.26
C LYS A 77 19.39 36.56 -16.48
N VAL A 78 18.29 35.90 -16.82
CA VAL A 78 17.30 35.52 -15.79
C VAL A 78 17.64 34.10 -15.33
N ARG A 79 17.80 33.89 -14.01
CA ARG A 79 17.98 32.55 -13.45
C ARG A 79 16.67 31.80 -13.62
N ILE A 80 16.68 30.70 -14.39
CA ILE A 80 15.51 29.83 -14.54
C ILE A 80 15.11 29.32 -13.16
N ILE A 81 13.98 29.80 -12.65
CA ILE A 81 13.32 29.21 -11.49
C ILE A 81 12.38 28.15 -12.07
N THR A 82 12.88 26.93 -12.21
CA THR A 82 12.03 25.76 -12.43
C THR A 82 10.97 25.76 -11.33
N SER A 83 9.69 25.82 -11.71
CA SER A 83 8.60 25.96 -10.73
C SER A 83 8.68 24.84 -9.69
N PRO A 84 8.53 25.13 -8.38
CA PRO A 84 8.53 24.11 -7.34
C PRO A 84 7.56 22.95 -7.62
N CYS A 85 6.44 23.23 -8.31
CA CYS A 85 5.48 22.22 -8.76
C CYS A 85 6.12 21.18 -9.69
N MET A 86 6.83 21.62 -10.73
CA MET A 86 7.49 20.72 -11.70
C MET A 86 8.61 19.89 -11.03
N ILE A 87 9.32 20.47 -10.04
CA ILE A 87 10.34 19.74 -9.27
C ILE A 87 9.67 18.67 -8.40
N GLN A 88 8.55 19.00 -7.76
CA GLN A 88 7.78 18.06 -6.94
C GLN A 88 7.17 16.93 -7.78
N GLU A 89 6.56 17.25 -8.91
CA GLU A 89 6.01 16.27 -9.87
C GLU A 89 7.11 15.34 -10.41
N HIS A 90 8.27 15.89 -10.81
CA HIS A 90 9.42 15.08 -11.24
C HIS A 90 9.90 14.12 -10.14
N GLN A 91 10.00 14.59 -8.88
CA GLN A 91 10.36 13.75 -7.75
C GLN A 91 9.29 12.69 -7.42
N GLU A 92 8.01 13.02 -7.56
CA GLU A 92 6.93 12.06 -7.31
C GLU A 92 6.85 10.99 -8.41
N THR A 93 7.00 11.35 -9.68
CA THR A 93 7.07 10.38 -10.79
C THR A 93 8.31 9.48 -10.67
N LEU A 94 9.48 10.01 -10.27
CA LEU A 94 10.65 9.19 -9.94
C LEU A 94 10.37 8.21 -8.78
N LYS A 95 9.66 8.65 -7.73
CA LYS A 95 9.28 7.80 -6.59
C LYS A 95 8.33 6.69 -7.03
N ARG A 96 7.28 7.01 -7.81
CA ARG A 96 6.35 6.05 -8.41
C ARG A 96 7.08 5.04 -9.30
N LEU A 97 8.01 5.50 -10.14
CA LEU A 97 8.83 4.64 -11.01
C LEU A 97 9.70 3.67 -10.20
N SER A 98 10.33 4.15 -9.12
CA SER A 98 11.10 3.30 -8.19
C SER A 98 10.22 2.24 -7.49
N GLU A 99 9.00 2.61 -7.08
CA GLU A 99 8.03 1.69 -6.49
C GLU A 99 7.48 0.65 -7.48
N VAL A 100 7.50 0.93 -8.79
CA VAL A 100 7.16 -0.04 -9.84
C VAL A 100 8.35 -0.96 -10.13
N TRP A 101 9.57 -0.43 -10.25
CA TRP A 101 10.79 -1.26 -10.42
C TRP A 101 11.02 -2.22 -9.24
N GLN A 102 10.70 -1.81 -8.01
CA GLN A 102 10.71 -2.71 -6.85
C GLN A 102 9.75 -3.90 -7.04
N LYS A 103 8.52 -3.65 -7.54
CA LYS A 103 7.52 -4.71 -7.82
C LYS A 103 7.93 -5.61 -9.00
N VAL A 104 8.64 -5.08 -9.99
CA VAL A 104 9.23 -5.90 -11.07
C VAL A 104 10.24 -6.88 -10.48
N SER A 105 11.17 -6.41 -9.64
CA SER A 105 12.14 -7.28 -8.97
C SER A 105 11.48 -8.36 -8.10
N GLU A 106 10.41 -8.02 -7.38
CA GLU A 106 9.64 -8.96 -6.56
C GLU A 106 8.88 -10.01 -7.40
N GLN A 107 8.43 -9.66 -8.62
CA GLN A 107 7.88 -10.63 -9.56
C GLN A 107 8.96 -11.50 -10.22
N ASP A 108 10.14 -10.95 -10.56
CA ASP A 108 11.25 -11.73 -11.12
C ASP A 108 11.76 -12.80 -10.13
N ASP A 109 11.93 -12.44 -8.86
CA ASP A 109 12.29 -13.40 -7.80
C ASP A 109 11.22 -14.51 -7.66
N LEU A 110 9.94 -14.16 -7.72
CA LEU A 110 8.83 -15.12 -7.68
C LEU A 110 8.78 -16.02 -8.93
N ILE A 111 8.99 -15.46 -10.12
CA ILE A 111 9.10 -16.18 -11.39
C ILE A 111 10.24 -17.19 -11.33
N GLN A 112 11.39 -16.81 -10.78
CA GLN A 112 12.55 -17.68 -10.65
C GLN A 112 12.34 -18.77 -9.58
N GLU A 113 11.68 -18.45 -8.47
CA GLU A 113 11.28 -19.45 -7.46
C GLU A 113 10.26 -20.46 -8.05
N LEU A 114 9.30 -19.98 -8.85
CA LEU A 114 8.32 -20.82 -9.53
C LEU A 114 8.95 -21.71 -10.61
N ARG A 115 9.95 -21.21 -11.37
CA ARG A 115 10.75 -22.04 -12.31
C ARG A 115 11.45 -23.18 -11.58
N ASN A 116 12.11 -22.89 -10.45
CA ASN A 116 12.78 -23.90 -9.65
C ASN A 116 11.80 -24.95 -9.11
N LYS A 117 10.65 -24.52 -8.57
CA LYS A 117 9.57 -25.41 -8.11
C LYS A 117 9.01 -26.28 -9.24
N LEU A 118 8.79 -25.70 -10.43
CA LEU A 118 8.30 -26.43 -11.60
C LEU A 118 9.32 -27.47 -12.09
N ALA A 119 10.62 -27.13 -12.13
CA ALA A 119 11.69 -28.04 -12.51
C ALA A 119 11.81 -29.23 -11.53
N CYS A 120 11.86 -28.96 -10.22
CA CYS A 120 11.89 -30.02 -9.21
C CYS A 120 10.63 -30.89 -9.23
N SER A 121 9.45 -30.29 -9.46
CA SER A 121 8.19 -31.04 -9.54
C SER A 121 8.11 -31.90 -10.81
N ASN A 122 8.60 -31.43 -11.97
CA ASN A 122 8.67 -32.24 -13.20
C ASN A 122 9.58 -33.46 -13.00
N ALA A 123 10.77 -33.26 -12.43
CA ALA A 123 11.72 -34.35 -12.15
C ALA A 123 11.12 -35.41 -11.21
N LEU A 124 10.36 -34.99 -10.19
CA LEU A 124 9.72 -35.90 -9.24
C LEU A 124 8.50 -36.60 -9.85
N VAL A 125 7.77 -36.01 -10.80
CA VAL A 125 6.75 -36.72 -11.59
C VAL A 125 7.41 -37.83 -12.42
N LEU A 126 8.46 -37.50 -13.20
CA LEU A 126 9.19 -38.47 -14.05
C LEU A 126 9.78 -39.63 -13.23
N GLU A 127 10.37 -39.37 -12.06
CA GLU A 127 10.85 -40.41 -11.13
C GLU A 127 9.74 -41.40 -10.75
N ARG A 128 8.51 -40.91 -10.54
CA ARG A 128 7.37 -41.73 -10.14
C ARG A 128 6.69 -42.43 -11.30
N GLU A 129 6.67 -41.84 -12.48
CA GLU A 129 6.26 -42.52 -13.72
C GLU A 129 7.20 -43.69 -14.04
N GLU A 130 8.52 -43.49 -13.94
CA GLU A 130 9.50 -44.58 -14.05
C GLU A 130 9.26 -45.69 -13.02
N ALA A 131 8.98 -45.33 -11.76
CA ALA A 131 8.67 -46.30 -10.71
C ALA A 131 7.35 -47.04 -10.97
N LEU A 132 6.33 -46.35 -11.48
CA LEU A 132 5.06 -46.96 -11.88
C LEU A 132 5.25 -47.95 -13.02
N ILE A 133 6.03 -47.59 -14.06
CA ILE A 133 6.34 -48.46 -15.20
C ILE A 133 7.08 -49.73 -14.73
N LYS A 134 8.05 -49.59 -13.80
CA LYS A 134 8.76 -50.73 -13.20
C LYS A 134 7.79 -51.64 -12.43
N LEU A 135 6.92 -51.08 -11.59
CA LEU A 135 5.87 -51.85 -10.88
C LEU A 135 4.86 -52.52 -11.83
N GLN A 136 4.49 -51.86 -12.94
CA GLN A 136 3.60 -52.44 -13.96
C GLN A 136 4.26 -53.63 -14.68
N ALA A 137 5.55 -53.52 -15.01
CA ALA A 137 6.31 -54.61 -15.61
C ALA A 137 6.49 -55.79 -14.63
N GLU A 138 6.78 -55.53 -13.37
CA GLU A 138 6.85 -56.54 -12.30
C GLU A 138 5.49 -57.25 -12.11
N PHE A 139 4.38 -56.49 -12.07
CA PHE A 139 3.03 -57.05 -11.96
C PHE A 139 2.61 -57.85 -13.19
N ALA A 140 2.95 -57.41 -14.39
CA ALA A 140 2.74 -58.15 -15.64
C ALA A 140 3.54 -59.46 -15.66
N SER A 141 4.80 -59.43 -15.21
CA SER A 141 5.64 -60.63 -15.06
C SER A 141 5.07 -61.60 -14.01
N TYR A 142 4.62 -61.09 -12.87
CA TYR A 142 4.02 -61.89 -11.79
C TYR A 142 2.70 -62.55 -12.22
N THR A 143 1.82 -61.81 -12.90
CA THR A 143 0.56 -62.34 -13.42
C THR A 143 0.78 -63.35 -14.56
N ALA A 144 1.74 -63.12 -15.46
CA ALA A 144 2.09 -64.07 -16.51
C ALA A 144 2.63 -65.39 -15.96
N THR A 145 3.47 -65.34 -14.92
CA THR A 145 4.13 -66.53 -14.34
C THR A 145 3.28 -67.30 -13.32
N HIS A 146 2.13 -66.80 -12.88
CA HIS A 146 1.26 -67.45 -11.86
C HIS A 146 -0.18 -67.71 -12.33
N ARG A 147 -0.43 -67.73 -13.64
CA ARG A 147 -1.77 -67.86 -14.23
C ARG A 147 -2.31 -69.31 -14.19
N HIS A 148 -3.09 -69.65 -13.17
CA HIS A 148 -3.89 -70.88 -13.15
C HIS A 148 -5.33 -70.63 -13.64
N PRO A 149 -5.91 -71.47 -14.51
CA PRO A 149 -7.33 -71.40 -14.86
C PRO A 149 -8.23 -71.77 -13.66
N PRO A 150 -9.35 -71.07 -13.42
CA PRO A 150 -10.32 -71.46 -12.40
C PRO A 150 -11.10 -72.70 -12.88
N THR A 151 -10.96 -73.83 -12.16
CA THR A 151 -11.57 -75.11 -12.52
C THR A 151 -12.25 -75.78 -11.31
N SER A 152 -13.04 -75.02 -10.55
CA SER A 152 -14.03 -75.58 -9.61
C SER A 152 -15.39 -74.89 -9.77
N SER A 153 -16.46 -75.61 -9.41
CA SER A 153 -17.83 -75.07 -9.47
C SER A 153 -18.14 -74.08 -8.34
N GLU A 154 -17.34 -74.10 -7.27
CA GLU A 154 -17.55 -73.29 -6.07
C GLU A 154 -17.02 -71.86 -6.28
N ASP A 155 -15.84 -71.74 -6.93
CA ASP A 155 -15.30 -70.47 -7.41
C ASP A 155 -16.31 -69.70 -8.29
N CYS A 156 -17.12 -70.40 -9.09
CA CYS A 156 -18.07 -69.78 -10.02
C CYS A 156 -19.23 -69.05 -9.31
N GLU A 157 -19.75 -69.59 -8.19
CA GLU A 157 -20.80 -68.93 -7.42
C GLU A 157 -20.25 -67.77 -6.56
N ASP A 158 -19.03 -67.89 -6.05
CA ASP A 158 -18.39 -66.76 -5.35
C ASP A 158 -17.99 -65.64 -6.33
N ILE A 159 -17.57 -65.97 -7.55
CA ILE A 159 -17.41 -64.99 -8.64
C ILE A 159 -18.74 -64.28 -8.95
N LYS A 160 -19.88 -64.98 -8.99
CA LYS A 160 -21.20 -64.32 -9.17
C LYS A 160 -21.55 -63.36 -8.03
N LYS A 161 -21.28 -63.74 -6.78
CA LYS A 161 -21.48 -62.85 -5.61
C LYS A 161 -20.59 -61.62 -5.67
N ILE A 162 -19.31 -61.80 -6.02
CA ILE A 162 -18.34 -60.71 -6.20
C ILE A 162 -18.78 -59.78 -7.34
N LEU A 163 -19.18 -60.33 -8.50
CA LEU A 163 -19.69 -59.53 -9.63
C LEU A 163 -20.96 -58.76 -9.27
N LYS A 164 -21.89 -59.35 -8.50
CA LYS A 164 -23.09 -58.64 -8.00
C LYS A 164 -22.71 -57.49 -7.05
N HIS A 165 -21.78 -57.72 -6.13
CA HIS A 165 -21.32 -56.67 -5.21
C HIS A 165 -20.56 -55.55 -5.95
N LEU A 166 -19.70 -55.89 -6.92
CA LEU A 166 -19.01 -54.91 -7.77
C LEU A 166 -19.99 -54.12 -8.64
N GLN A 167 -21.07 -54.74 -9.13
CA GLN A 167 -22.14 -54.05 -9.84
C GLN A 167 -22.86 -53.04 -8.93
N GLU A 168 -23.27 -53.47 -7.72
CA GLU A 168 -23.89 -52.60 -6.71
C GLU A 168 -22.97 -51.44 -6.29
N GLN A 169 -21.68 -51.72 -6.10
CA GLN A 169 -20.66 -50.71 -5.82
C GLN A 169 -20.48 -49.73 -6.98
N LYS A 170 -20.44 -50.22 -8.23
CA LYS A 170 -20.31 -49.41 -9.44
C LYS A 170 -21.55 -48.53 -9.67
N ASP A 171 -22.76 -49.04 -9.42
CA ASP A 171 -23.98 -48.25 -9.55
C ASP A 171 -24.10 -47.20 -8.42
N SER A 172 -23.66 -47.51 -7.20
CA SER A 172 -23.50 -46.53 -6.12
C SER A 172 -22.46 -45.44 -6.47
N GLN A 173 -21.33 -45.82 -7.08
CA GLN A 173 -20.34 -44.85 -7.59
C GLN A 173 -20.90 -44.00 -8.74
N CYS A 174 -21.77 -44.53 -9.60
CA CYS A 174 -22.47 -43.72 -10.60
C CYS A 174 -23.36 -42.64 -9.97
N LEU A 175 -24.09 -42.97 -8.89
CA LEU A 175 -24.88 -41.98 -8.14
C LEU A 175 -23.99 -40.88 -7.54
N HIS A 176 -22.87 -41.23 -6.91
CA HIS A 176 -21.93 -40.23 -6.39
C HIS A 176 -21.30 -39.37 -7.51
N VAL A 177 -21.05 -39.92 -8.69
CA VAL A 177 -20.60 -39.13 -9.85
C VAL A 177 -21.69 -38.16 -10.32
N GLU A 178 -22.97 -38.54 -10.27
CA GLU A 178 -24.09 -37.65 -10.58
C GLU A 178 -24.26 -36.55 -9.52
N GLU A 179 -24.14 -36.87 -8.22
CA GLU A 179 -24.10 -35.90 -7.11
C GLU A 179 -22.97 -34.88 -7.30
N TYR A 180 -21.74 -35.34 -7.60
CA TYR A 180 -20.62 -34.44 -7.88
C TYR A 180 -20.81 -33.64 -9.18
N GLN A 181 -21.43 -34.20 -10.22
CA GLN A 181 -21.78 -33.42 -11.42
C GLN A 181 -22.80 -32.34 -11.13
N ASN A 182 -23.77 -32.58 -10.24
CA ASN A 182 -24.76 -31.59 -9.84
C ASN A 182 -24.11 -30.48 -9.00
N LEU A 183 -23.30 -30.82 -7.99
CA LEU A 183 -22.50 -29.85 -7.24
C LEU A 183 -21.60 -29.00 -8.15
N VAL A 184 -21.02 -29.58 -9.20
CA VAL A 184 -20.22 -28.84 -10.20
C VAL A 184 -21.08 -27.94 -11.10
N LYS A 185 -22.37 -28.25 -11.34
CA LYS A 185 -23.31 -27.32 -11.99
C LYS A 185 -23.66 -26.16 -11.06
N ASP A 186 -23.94 -26.44 -9.79
CA ASP A 186 -24.32 -25.44 -8.80
C ASP A 186 -23.17 -24.45 -8.56
N LEU A 187 -21.95 -24.94 -8.34
CA LEU A 187 -20.74 -24.10 -8.23
C LEU A 187 -20.44 -23.28 -9.50
N ARG A 188 -20.85 -23.74 -10.69
CA ARG A 188 -20.76 -22.95 -11.93
C ARG A 188 -21.81 -21.84 -11.98
N MET A 189 -23.02 -22.09 -11.49
CA MET A 189 -24.07 -21.07 -11.39
C MET A 189 -23.73 -20.02 -10.32
N GLU A 190 -23.16 -20.42 -9.18
CA GLU A 190 -22.62 -19.50 -8.17
C GLU A 190 -21.48 -18.65 -8.73
N LEU A 191 -20.53 -19.26 -9.46
CA LEU A 191 -19.43 -18.54 -10.10
C LEU A 191 -19.93 -17.48 -11.10
N GLU A 192 -20.99 -17.78 -11.87
CA GLU A 192 -21.58 -16.83 -12.81
C GLU A 192 -22.41 -15.74 -12.11
N ALA A 193 -23.10 -16.06 -11.01
CA ALA A 193 -23.75 -15.05 -10.17
C ALA A 193 -22.71 -14.07 -9.58
N VAL A 194 -21.56 -14.58 -9.11
CA VAL A 194 -20.44 -13.77 -8.62
C VAL A 194 -19.74 -13.00 -9.75
N SER A 195 -19.66 -13.55 -10.97
CA SER A 195 -19.10 -12.86 -12.14
C SER A 195 -19.94 -11.64 -12.53
N GLU A 196 -21.27 -11.79 -12.58
CA GLU A 196 -22.19 -10.69 -12.85
C GLU A 196 -22.25 -9.69 -11.69
N GLN A 197 -22.17 -10.15 -10.42
CA GLN A 197 -22.08 -9.26 -9.27
C GLN A 197 -20.81 -8.39 -9.34
N LYS A 198 -19.64 -8.99 -9.62
CA LYS A 198 -18.38 -8.27 -9.84
C LYS A 198 -18.50 -7.24 -10.97
N LYS A 199 -19.14 -7.62 -12.08
CA LYS A 199 -19.41 -6.76 -13.25
C LYS A 199 -20.34 -5.59 -12.92
N ASN A 200 -21.30 -5.75 -12.02
CA ASN A 200 -22.15 -4.64 -11.56
C ASN A 200 -21.42 -3.71 -10.58
N ILE A 201 -20.71 -4.27 -9.58
CA ILE A 201 -19.84 -3.49 -8.69
C ILE A 201 -18.82 -2.66 -9.48
N MET A 202 -18.25 -3.20 -10.56
CA MET A 202 -17.33 -2.48 -11.43
C MET A 202 -17.97 -1.30 -12.18
N LYS A 203 -19.23 -1.42 -12.63
CA LYS A 203 -19.98 -0.29 -13.22
C LYS A 203 -20.23 0.80 -12.18
N ASP A 204 -20.65 0.41 -10.99
CA ASP A 204 -20.94 1.36 -9.89
C ASP A 204 -19.66 2.06 -9.43
N MET A 205 -18.52 1.36 -9.41
CA MET A 205 -17.19 1.92 -9.14
C MET A 205 -16.79 2.95 -10.21
N MET A 206 -16.87 2.59 -11.50
CA MET A 206 -16.58 3.53 -12.61
C MET A 206 -17.52 4.75 -12.59
N LYS A 207 -18.78 4.57 -12.18
CA LYS A 207 -19.71 5.69 -11.99
C LYS A 207 -19.30 6.59 -10.82
N LEU A 208 -18.91 6.01 -9.68
CA LEU A 208 -18.42 6.77 -8.52
C LEU A 208 -17.11 7.49 -8.83
N GLU A 209 -16.23 6.92 -9.65
CA GLU A 209 -15.03 7.60 -10.16
C GLU A 209 -15.40 8.82 -11.02
N LEU A 210 -16.34 8.69 -11.94
CA LEU A 210 -16.86 9.82 -12.74
C LEU A 210 -17.54 10.90 -11.88
N ASP A 211 -18.40 10.50 -10.94
CA ASP A 211 -19.07 11.41 -10.00
C ASP A 211 -18.02 12.15 -9.13
N LEU A 212 -16.94 11.47 -8.71
CA LEU A 212 -15.81 12.08 -7.98
C LEU A 212 -14.95 13.01 -8.85
N HIS A 213 -14.80 12.74 -10.15
CA HIS A 213 -14.14 13.65 -11.08
C HIS A 213 -14.95 14.94 -11.26
N GLY A 214 -16.27 14.82 -11.48
CA GLY A 214 -17.16 15.99 -11.56
C GLY A 214 -17.11 16.86 -10.30
N LEU A 215 -17.16 16.25 -9.11
CA LEU A 215 -17.05 16.99 -7.84
C LEU A 215 -15.69 17.69 -7.65
N ARG A 216 -14.59 17.16 -8.22
CA ARG A 216 -13.27 17.82 -8.21
C ARG A 216 -13.23 19.01 -9.17
N GLU A 217 -13.86 18.90 -10.34
CA GLU A 217 -13.98 19.99 -11.30
C GLU A 217 -14.87 21.12 -10.76
N GLU A 218 -16.02 20.80 -10.16
CA GLU A 218 -16.89 21.77 -9.48
C GLU A 218 -16.17 22.49 -8.33
N ALA A 219 -15.43 21.75 -7.49
CA ALA A 219 -14.65 22.33 -6.41
C ALA A 219 -13.54 23.26 -6.94
N SER A 220 -12.84 22.86 -8.01
CA SER A 220 -11.81 23.67 -8.67
C SER A 220 -12.40 24.96 -9.25
N ALA A 221 -13.52 24.88 -9.97
CA ALA A 221 -14.22 26.04 -10.51
C ALA A 221 -14.76 26.97 -9.41
N HIS A 222 -15.19 26.43 -8.26
CA HIS A 222 -15.57 27.24 -7.11
C HIS A 222 -14.37 27.97 -6.47
N VAL A 223 -13.21 27.31 -6.36
CA VAL A 223 -11.96 27.95 -5.88
C VAL A 223 -11.52 29.04 -6.85
N GLU A 224 -11.43 28.76 -8.14
CA GLU A 224 -11.03 29.73 -9.17
C GLU A 224 -11.98 30.95 -9.22
N LYS A 225 -13.29 30.73 -9.00
CA LYS A 225 -14.26 31.82 -8.81
C LYS A 225 -13.98 32.62 -7.54
N LYS A 226 -13.65 31.96 -6.42
CA LYS A 226 -13.32 32.65 -5.16
C LYS A 226 -12.03 33.45 -5.26
N ASP A 227 -11.03 32.97 -5.97
CA ASP A 227 -9.77 33.70 -6.21
C ASP A 227 -10.00 34.94 -7.11
N LYS A 228 -10.92 34.86 -8.08
CA LYS A 228 -11.38 36.02 -8.86
C LYS A 228 -12.15 37.03 -8.00
N GLU A 229 -12.99 36.56 -7.07
CA GLU A 229 -13.72 37.42 -6.12
C GLU A 229 -12.77 38.10 -5.11
N THR A 230 -11.78 37.40 -4.56
CA THR A 230 -10.79 37.98 -3.62
C THR A 230 -9.85 38.95 -4.32
N ALA A 231 -9.36 38.64 -5.52
CA ALA A 231 -8.55 39.56 -6.32
C ALA A 231 -9.30 40.87 -6.63
N ALA A 232 -10.59 40.79 -7.00
CA ALA A 232 -11.42 41.97 -7.25
C ALA A 232 -11.67 42.80 -5.98
N LEU A 233 -11.84 42.16 -4.82
CA LEU A 233 -11.95 42.86 -3.53
C LEU A 233 -10.62 43.50 -3.11
N GLN A 234 -9.49 42.82 -3.36
CA GLN A 234 -8.16 43.32 -3.00
C GLN A 234 -7.77 44.53 -3.86
N GLN A 235 -7.95 44.48 -5.18
CA GLN A 235 -7.78 45.65 -6.06
C GLN A 235 -8.61 46.85 -5.56
N ARG A 236 -9.86 46.62 -5.17
CA ARG A 236 -10.73 47.70 -4.66
C ARG A 236 -10.32 48.23 -3.29
N LEU A 237 -9.62 47.43 -2.48
CA LEU A 237 -9.01 47.86 -1.22
C LEU A 237 -7.79 48.75 -1.50
N GLU A 238 -6.94 48.34 -2.45
CA GLU A 238 -5.80 49.12 -2.92
C GLU A 238 -6.24 50.46 -3.55
N ASP A 239 -7.29 50.47 -4.39
CA ASP A 239 -7.91 51.69 -4.94
C ASP A 239 -8.38 52.66 -3.84
N LEU A 240 -9.00 52.14 -2.78
CA LEU A 240 -9.46 52.94 -1.64
C LEU A 240 -8.30 53.45 -0.78
N GLN A 241 -7.25 52.64 -0.58
CA GLN A 241 -6.04 53.05 0.12
C GLN A 241 -5.29 54.16 -0.64
N GLN A 242 -5.26 54.09 -1.97
CA GLN A 242 -4.74 55.14 -2.83
C GLN A 242 -5.58 56.43 -2.69
N GLN A 243 -6.91 56.35 -2.77
CA GLN A 243 -7.80 57.50 -2.59
C GLN A 243 -7.64 58.17 -1.21
N CYS A 244 -7.51 57.39 -0.13
CA CYS A 244 -7.20 57.91 1.20
C CYS A 244 -5.84 58.64 1.25
N SER A 245 -4.82 58.07 0.59
CA SER A 245 -3.48 58.67 0.49
C SER A 245 -3.50 59.97 -0.31
N GLU A 246 -4.27 60.04 -1.39
CA GLU A 246 -4.47 61.26 -2.20
C GLU A 246 -5.25 62.33 -1.41
N ALA A 247 -6.29 61.94 -0.68
CA ALA A 247 -7.05 62.85 0.19
C ALA A 247 -6.18 63.42 1.33
N GLN A 248 -5.30 62.61 1.93
CA GLN A 248 -4.32 63.08 2.92
C GLN A 248 -3.34 64.08 2.30
N ASN A 249 -2.80 63.78 1.11
CA ASN A 249 -1.91 64.69 0.38
C ASN A 249 -2.61 66.01 -0.04
N LEU A 250 -3.89 65.97 -0.38
CA LEU A 250 -4.69 67.16 -0.67
C LEU A 250 -4.98 68.00 0.59
N THR A 251 -5.16 67.36 1.75
CA THR A 251 -5.29 68.05 3.05
C THR A 251 -3.99 68.76 3.41
N LEU A 252 -2.84 68.08 3.39
CA LEU A 252 -1.52 68.69 3.64
C LEU A 252 -1.22 69.88 2.71
N LYS A 253 -1.66 69.83 1.44
CA LYS A 253 -1.57 70.96 0.50
C LYS A 253 -2.46 72.14 0.87
N LYS A 254 -3.67 71.89 1.42
CA LYS A 254 -4.56 72.94 1.93
C LYS A 254 -4.01 73.57 3.20
N ASP A 255 -3.51 72.76 4.13
CA ASP A 255 -2.97 73.21 5.41
C ASP A 255 -1.75 74.13 5.19
N LYS A 256 -0.85 73.74 4.28
CA LYS A 256 0.25 74.60 3.86
C LYS A 256 -0.21 75.89 3.18
N LEU A 257 -1.26 75.84 2.35
CA LEU A 257 -1.82 77.04 1.71
C LEU A 257 -2.59 77.95 2.68
N LEU A 258 -3.05 77.42 3.82
CA LEU A 258 -3.55 78.21 4.95
C LEU A 258 -2.38 78.87 5.69
N GLN A 259 -1.32 78.14 6.03
CA GLN A 259 -0.11 78.72 6.61
C GLN A 259 0.48 79.85 5.72
N ASP A 260 0.66 79.60 4.42
CA ASP A 260 1.11 80.61 3.44
C ASP A 260 0.18 81.85 3.38
N LYS A 261 -1.10 81.70 3.75
CA LYS A 261 -2.06 82.82 3.84
C LYS A 261 -1.97 83.54 5.17
N ASP A 262 -1.85 82.82 6.28
CA ASP A 262 -1.78 83.39 7.63
C ASP A 262 -0.47 84.18 7.81
N GLU A 263 0.65 83.67 7.28
CA GLU A 263 1.93 84.40 7.21
C GLU A 263 1.82 85.70 6.38
N ARG A 264 1.11 85.66 5.24
CA ARG A 264 0.81 86.85 4.42
C ARG A 264 -0.15 87.79 5.12
N LEU A 265 -1.10 87.27 5.88
CA LEU A 265 -2.09 88.04 6.64
C LEU A 265 -1.38 88.80 7.76
N HIS A 266 -0.52 88.16 8.55
CA HIS A 266 0.31 88.85 9.55
C HIS A 266 1.26 89.90 8.95
N GLU A 267 1.89 89.63 7.81
CA GLU A 267 2.73 90.61 7.12
C GLU A 267 1.88 91.76 6.51
N LEU A 268 0.62 91.52 6.15
CA LEU A 268 -0.34 92.55 5.76
C LEU A 268 -0.89 93.32 6.96
N GLU A 269 -1.15 92.70 8.10
CA GLU A 269 -1.54 93.36 9.37
C GLU A 269 -0.42 94.27 9.87
N LYS A 270 0.83 93.78 9.84
CA LYS A 270 2.03 94.56 10.16
C LYS A 270 2.23 95.74 9.20
N LYS A 271 2.01 95.54 7.90
CA LYS A 271 2.01 96.64 6.91
C LYS A 271 0.83 97.58 7.10
N LEU A 272 -0.34 97.09 7.48
CA LEU A 272 -1.51 97.91 7.77
C LEU A 272 -1.28 98.75 9.03
N ALA A 273 -0.66 98.21 10.08
CA ALA A 273 -0.26 98.96 11.27
C ALA A 273 0.82 100.01 10.94
N GLN A 274 1.82 99.67 10.10
CA GLN A 274 2.80 100.64 9.61
C GLN A 274 2.15 101.75 8.75
N VAL A 275 1.20 101.38 7.89
CA VAL A 275 0.39 102.31 7.10
C VAL A 275 -0.56 103.11 7.98
N GLN A 276 -1.12 102.58 9.06
CA GLN A 276 -1.95 103.33 10.02
C GLN A 276 -1.14 104.33 10.84
N ASN A 277 0.09 103.97 11.24
CA ASN A 277 1.01 104.89 11.90
C ASN A 277 1.44 106.02 10.96
N THR A 278 1.87 105.69 9.74
CA THR A 278 2.23 106.70 8.74
C THR A 278 1.02 107.45 8.17
N LEU A 279 -0.18 106.86 8.18
CA LEU A 279 -1.43 107.56 7.88
C LEU A 279 -1.76 108.52 9.01
N MET A 280 -1.62 108.18 10.29
CA MET A 280 -1.75 109.15 11.39
C MET A 280 -0.77 110.32 11.25
N GLU A 281 0.50 110.06 10.90
CA GLU A 281 1.48 111.11 10.58
C GLU A 281 1.04 111.96 9.37
N LYS A 282 0.50 111.33 8.32
CA LYS A 282 0.05 112.00 7.09
C LYS A 282 -1.36 112.58 7.15
N GLU A 283 -2.19 112.20 8.11
CA GLU A 283 -3.45 112.84 8.49
C GLU A 283 -3.14 114.08 9.32
N LEU A 284 -2.16 114.00 10.22
CA LEU A 284 -1.62 115.17 10.90
C LEU A 284 -0.90 116.13 9.93
N GLU A 285 -0.44 115.69 8.76
CA GLU A 285 -0.02 116.55 7.64
C GLU A 285 -1.18 116.97 6.71
N LEU A 286 -2.19 116.12 6.48
CA LEU A 286 -3.37 116.45 5.68
C LEU A 286 -4.32 117.41 6.40
N GLU A 287 -4.37 117.45 7.73
CA GLU A 287 -4.99 118.57 8.45
C GLU A 287 -4.28 119.91 8.16
N LYS A 288 -3.04 119.89 7.66
CA LYS A 288 -2.32 121.07 7.14
C LYS A 288 -2.59 121.27 5.64
N LEU A 289 -2.59 120.20 4.83
CA LEU A 289 -2.69 120.26 3.35
C LEU A 289 -4.12 120.23 2.78
N GLN A 290 -5.11 119.67 3.46
CA GLN A 290 -6.53 119.70 3.07
C GLN A 290 -7.11 121.13 3.17
N ARG A 291 -6.44 122.02 3.92
CA ARG A 291 -6.63 123.48 3.89
C ARG A 291 -6.23 124.11 2.55
N LEU A 292 -5.40 123.41 1.78
CA LEU A 292 -4.65 123.85 0.58
C LEU A 292 -5.12 123.10 -0.68
N THR A 293 -5.71 121.90 -0.53
CA THR A 293 -6.30 121.12 -1.65
C THR A 293 -7.78 121.43 -1.89
N LYS A 294 -8.49 122.01 -0.90
CA LYS A 294 -9.79 122.68 -1.14
C LYS A 294 -9.70 123.79 -2.19
N ASP A 295 -8.50 124.28 -2.48
CA ASP A 295 -8.22 125.30 -3.48
C ASP A 295 -8.00 124.74 -4.90
N LEU A 296 -7.96 123.41 -5.08
CA LEU A 296 -7.55 122.76 -6.34
C LEU A 296 -8.54 121.74 -6.95
N GLU A 297 -9.40 121.10 -6.14
CA GLU A 297 -10.25 119.98 -6.59
C GLU A 297 -11.36 120.38 -7.59
N ALA A 298 -11.52 121.66 -7.90
CA ALA A 298 -12.47 122.18 -8.89
C ALA A 298 -12.16 121.84 -10.37
N SER A 299 -11.17 120.99 -10.68
CA SER A 299 -10.40 121.12 -11.93
C SER A 299 -10.67 120.15 -13.11
N LEU A 300 -10.77 118.81 -12.95
CA LEU A 300 -10.65 117.86 -14.11
C LEU A 300 -11.39 116.48 -14.00
N GLN A 301 -12.09 115.99 -15.07
CA GLN A 301 -12.88 114.72 -15.08
C GLN A 301 -13.42 114.21 -16.51
N GLU A 302 -12.89 113.16 -17.26
CA GLU A 302 -13.46 112.60 -18.58
C GLU A 302 -12.83 111.25 -19.27
N ALA A 303 -13.60 110.35 -20.05
CA ALA A 303 -13.30 109.27 -21.18
C ALA A 303 -13.20 107.61 -21.11
N ARG A 304 -13.57 106.70 -22.17
CA ARG A 304 -13.72 105.10 -22.33
C ARG A 304 -13.79 104.38 -23.83
N LEU A 305 -13.97 103.07 -24.40
CA LEU A 305 -14.12 101.47 -24.32
C LEU A 305 -14.04 100.67 -25.78
N GLN A 306 -14.26 99.37 -26.36
CA GLN A 306 -14.70 97.84 -26.29
C GLN A 306 -14.34 96.91 -27.64
N ASP A 307 -14.62 95.62 -28.21
CA ASP A 307 -15.24 94.15 -28.19
C ASP A 307 -14.85 93.18 -29.49
N THR A 308 -15.14 91.88 -30.05
CA THR A 308 -15.69 90.37 -29.98
C THR A 308 -15.31 89.43 -31.30
N TYR A 309 -15.60 88.13 -31.86
CA TYR A 309 -16.30 86.70 -31.83
C TYR A 309 -15.78 85.63 -33.00
N LYS A 310 -16.07 84.33 -33.54
CA LYS A 310 -16.86 82.93 -33.57
C LYS A 310 -16.10 81.70 -34.39
N ALA A 311 -16.39 80.44 -35.01
CA ALA A 311 -17.40 79.33 -35.54
C ALA A 311 -16.71 77.88 -35.98
N GLU A 312 -17.08 76.66 -36.63
CA GLU A 312 -18.13 75.59 -37.17
C GLU A 312 -17.45 74.18 -37.75
N CYS A 313 -17.82 72.95 -38.37
CA CYS A 313 -18.93 71.94 -38.90
C CYS A 313 -18.50 70.38 -39.37
N GLU A 314 -19.28 69.40 -40.05
CA GLU A 314 -19.07 67.82 -40.22
C GLU A 314 -19.64 66.86 -41.49
N ALA A 315 -19.49 65.45 -41.62
CA ALA A 315 -19.92 64.38 -42.73
C ALA A 315 -19.85 62.75 -42.42
N LEU A 316 -20.06 61.52 -43.13
CA LEU A 316 -20.41 60.76 -44.48
C LEU A 316 -20.70 59.11 -44.44
N ARG A 317 -20.96 58.21 -45.53
CA ARG A 317 -21.23 56.64 -45.53
C ARG A 317 -21.40 55.66 -46.87
N VAL A 318 -21.32 54.25 -46.83
CA VAL A 318 -21.81 52.99 -47.68
C VAL A 318 -20.97 52.18 -48.78
N GLU A 319 -20.78 50.80 -48.69
CA GLU A 319 -20.70 49.74 -49.83
C GLU A 319 -20.32 48.24 -49.42
N VAL A 320 -21.25 47.25 -49.38
CA VAL A 320 -20.95 45.76 -49.23
C VAL A 320 -21.96 44.78 -49.92
N GLN A 321 -23.18 45.21 -50.28
CA GLN A 321 -24.32 44.30 -50.59
C GLN A 321 -24.34 43.73 -52.03
N LYS A 322 -23.46 42.76 -52.39
CA LYS A 322 -23.61 41.90 -53.60
C LYS A 322 -22.63 40.70 -53.63
N LEU A 323 -23.04 39.62 -54.32
CA LEU A 323 -22.31 38.37 -54.64
C LEU A 323 -22.21 37.27 -53.54
N LYS A 324 -23.27 36.42 -53.42
CA LYS A 324 -23.07 34.99 -53.13
C LYS A 324 -24.22 34.00 -53.40
N GLU A 325 -25.43 34.44 -53.77
CA GLU A 325 -26.62 33.56 -53.85
C GLU A 325 -27.25 33.48 -55.25
N THR A 326 -26.63 32.69 -56.13
CA THR A 326 -27.18 31.98 -57.32
C THR A 326 -26.04 31.09 -57.85
N LEU A 327 -26.24 29.88 -58.39
CA LEU A 327 -27.46 29.22 -58.86
C LEU A 327 -27.40 27.70 -58.61
N GLU A 328 -28.55 27.05 -58.40
CA GLU A 328 -28.72 25.58 -58.50
C GLU A 328 -28.95 25.25 -59.99
N GLU A 329 -28.08 24.46 -60.63
CA GLU A 329 -28.29 24.05 -62.01
C GLU A 329 -27.69 22.66 -62.31
N THR A 330 -28.46 21.82 -63.00
CA THR A 330 -28.10 20.47 -63.53
C THR A 330 -28.09 19.26 -62.57
N LYS A 331 -29.18 19.08 -61.83
CA LYS A 331 -29.81 17.75 -61.74
C LYS A 331 -30.75 17.55 -62.95
N GLU A 332 -30.43 16.65 -63.88
CA GLU A 332 -31.46 15.91 -64.66
C GLU A 332 -30.88 14.73 -65.49
N GLN A 333 -31.75 13.78 -65.89
CA GLN A 333 -31.55 12.64 -66.83
C GLN A 333 -30.48 11.56 -66.47
N LEU A 334 -30.73 10.25 -66.24
CA LEU A 334 -31.92 9.35 -66.12
C LEU A 334 -32.34 8.43 -67.33
N LYS A 335 -32.01 7.10 -67.24
CA LYS A 335 -32.79 5.84 -67.61
C LYS A 335 -32.74 5.08 -68.99
N LEU A 336 -33.05 3.74 -68.94
CA LEU A 336 -33.54 2.70 -69.95
C LEU A 336 -32.49 1.80 -70.75
N SER A 337 -32.65 0.52 -71.25
CA SER A 337 -33.72 -0.57 -71.42
C SER A 337 -33.22 -2.07 -71.76
N ASP A 338 -34.08 -3.11 -72.08
CA ASP A 338 -33.92 -4.66 -72.06
C ASP A 338 -33.85 -5.51 -73.43
N GLN A 339 -34.07 -6.87 -73.75
CA GLN A 339 -34.58 -8.22 -73.17
C GLN A 339 -34.55 -9.58 -74.11
N ASN A 340 -34.81 -10.86 -73.63
CA ASN A 340 -35.42 -12.16 -74.26
C ASN A 340 -34.63 -13.53 -74.83
N LEU A 341 -35.18 -14.67 -75.51
CA LEU A 341 -34.76 -16.22 -75.53
C LEU A 341 -35.00 -17.37 -76.74
N THR A 342 -34.49 -18.71 -76.74
CA THR A 342 -34.87 -20.15 -77.41
C THR A 342 -34.07 -20.99 -78.60
N HIS A 343 -34.13 -22.33 -79.16
CA HIS A 343 -34.42 -23.87 -78.90
C HIS A 343 -34.36 -25.11 -80.07
N CYS A 344 -33.71 -26.38 -79.94
CA CYS A 344 -33.76 -27.92 -80.48
C CYS A 344 -33.76 -28.58 -82.01
N LYS A 345 -33.65 -29.91 -82.57
CA LYS A 345 -33.35 -31.51 -82.46
C LYS A 345 -33.24 -32.36 -83.89
N GLY A 346 -33.04 -33.71 -84.38
CA GLY A 346 -32.68 -35.25 -84.12
C GLY A 346 -32.77 -36.44 -85.31
N GLU A 347 -32.34 -37.79 -85.19
CA GLU A 347 -32.57 -39.24 -85.88
C GLU A 347 -31.86 -39.93 -87.23
N ALA A 348 -31.78 -41.24 -87.85
CA ALA A 348 -32.08 -42.81 -87.84
C ALA A 348 -31.36 -43.91 -88.93
N GLN A 349 -31.61 -45.31 -89.12
CA GLN A 349 -30.81 -46.44 -89.96
C GLN A 349 -31.37 -47.98 -90.41
N GLN A 350 -30.82 -48.90 -91.38
CA GLN A 350 -31.20 -50.43 -91.80
C GLN A 350 -30.34 -51.45 -92.85
N ALA A 351 -30.46 -52.87 -93.03
CA ALA A 351 -29.87 -53.96 -94.08
C ALA A 351 -30.33 -55.58 -94.09
N GLY A 352 -30.05 -56.80 -94.82
CA GLY A 352 -29.47 -57.57 -96.10
C GLY A 352 -29.21 -59.25 -96.18
N SER A 353 -29.21 -60.16 -97.30
CA SER A 353 -28.90 -61.75 -97.38
C SER A 353 -28.87 -62.77 -98.74
N ASN A 354 -28.40 -64.13 -98.78
CA ASN A 354 -28.68 -65.52 -99.58
C ASN A 354 -27.86 -66.40 -100.76
N LEU A 355 -27.85 -67.84 -100.93
CA LEU A 355 -27.34 -68.84 -102.10
C LEU A 355 -27.42 -70.53 -102.07
N GLU A 356 -27.27 -71.48 -103.15
CA GLU A 356 -27.26 -73.10 -103.20
C GLU A 356 -26.91 -74.10 -104.54
N ASP A 357 -26.73 -75.52 -104.49
CA ASP A 357 -26.89 -76.83 -105.44
C ASP A 357 -25.85 -77.80 -106.33
N ALA A 358 -26.03 -79.20 -106.61
CA ALA A 358 -25.60 -80.26 -107.73
C ALA A 358 -25.31 -81.88 -107.48
N HIS A 359 -25.41 -82.93 -108.44
CA HIS A 359 -24.98 -84.43 -108.22
C HIS A 359 -24.88 -85.63 -109.33
N ARG A 360 -24.16 -86.79 -109.03
CA ARG A 360 -24.33 -88.29 -109.39
C ARG A 360 -23.49 -89.12 -110.48
N LYS A 361 -22.53 -90.03 -110.11
CA LYS A 361 -21.97 -91.21 -110.91
C LYS A 361 -21.04 -92.19 -110.08
N ILE A 362 -21.37 -93.46 -109.76
CA ILE A 362 -20.60 -94.25 -108.73
C ILE A 362 -20.33 -95.79 -108.92
N GLU A 363 -21.13 -96.59 -109.63
CA GLU A 363 -21.42 -97.99 -109.19
C GLU A 363 -20.38 -99.14 -109.40
N ASN A 364 -19.46 -99.08 -110.38
CA ASN A 364 -18.74 -100.29 -110.87
C ASN A 364 -17.51 -100.78 -110.03
N CYS A 365 -17.47 -100.50 -108.72
CA CYS A 365 -16.32 -100.85 -107.85
C CYS A 365 -16.44 -102.23 -107.16
N LEU A 366 -17.68 -102.72 -107.01
CA LEU A 366 -18.11 -103.64 -105.95
C LEU A 366 -17.46 -105.04 -105.89
N LEU A 367 -16.73 -105.50 -106.91
CA LEU A 367 -16.18 -106.87 -106.92
C LEU A 367 -14.72 -106.97 -106.48
N GLN A 368 -13.89 -105.93 -106.72
CA GLN A 368 -12.58 -105.85 -106.04
C GLN A 368 -12.77 -105.75 -104.53
N ASP A 369 -13.87 -105.15 -104.10
CA ASP A 369 -14.13 -104.82 -102.71
C ASP A 369 -14.24 -106.03 -101.79
N LYS A 370 -14.36 -107.26 -102.29
CA LYS A 370 -14.45 -108.48 -101.45
C LYS A 370 -13.10 -109.09 -101.07
N GLN A 371 -12.10 -109.12 -101.96
CA GLN A 371 -10.72 -109.44 -101.55
C GLN A 371 -10.04 -108.25 -100.88
N LYS A 372 -10.43 -107.01 -101.23
CA LYS A 372 -10.14 -105.88 -100.36
C LYS A 372 -10.80 -106.07 -99.00
N ALA A 373 -12.04 -106.56 -98.86
CA ALA A 373 -12.77 -106.57 -97.58
C ALA A 373 -12.01 -107.22 -96.42
N ASP A 374 -11.37 -108.38 -96.61
CA ASP A 374 -10.66 -109.05 -95.53
C ASP A 374 -9.36 -108.30 -95.16
N VAL A 375 -8.60 -107.79 -96.14
CA VAL A 375 -7.44 -106.92 -95.91
C VAL A 375 -7.86 -105.56 -95.32
N ILE A 376 -9.00 -105.03 -95.74
CA ILE A 376 -9.67 -103.85 -95.18
C ILE A 376 -10.09 -104.13 -93.75
N LYS A 377 -10.45 -105.35 -93.36
CA LYS A 377 -10.87 -105.69 -92.00
C LYS A 377 -9.69 -105.63 -91.02
N ASP A 378 -8.55 -106.19 -91.40
CA ASP A 378 -7.31 -106.09 -90.61
C ASP A 378 -6.74 -104.66 -90.64
N LEU A 379 -6.80 -103.97 -91.80
CA LEU A 379 -6.45 -102.56 -91.89
C LEU A 379 -7.45 -101.65 -91.17
N GLN A 380 -8.72 -102.04 -91.00
CA GLN A 380 -9.72 -101.32 -90.21
C GLN A 380 -9.47 -101.52 -88.72
N ALA A 381 -9.08 -102.72 -88.27
CA ALA A 381 -8.66 -102.95 -86.90
C ALA A 381 -7.40 -102.13 -86.56
N GLN A 382 -6.43 -102.09 -87.47
CA GLN A 382 -5.23 -101.26 -87.32
C GLN A 382 -5.53 -99.76 -87.42
N LEU A 383 -6.40 -99.32 -88.36
CA LEU A 383 -6.84 -97.94 -88.47
C LEU A 383 -7.64 -97.50 -87.24
N GLN A 384 -8.54 -98.33 -86.69
CA GLN A 384 -9.26 -98.01 -85.46
C GLN A 384 -8.30 -97.88 -84.28
N LYS A 385 -7.31 -98.77 -84.14
CA LYS A 385 -6.27 -98.65 -83.10
C LYS A 385 -5.46 -97.36 -83.26
N LEU A 386 -4.95 -97.08 -84.46
CA LEU A 386 -4.20 -95.87 -84.78
C LEU A 386 -5.06 -94.59 -84.69
N GLN A 387 -6.36 -94.68 -84.95
CA GLN A 387 -7.31 -93.57 -84.83
C GLN A 387 -7.60 -93.27 -83.36
N MET A 388 -7.77 -94.29 -82.51
CA MET A 388 -7.88 -94.11 -81.05
C MET A 388 -6.58 -93.57 -80.44
N GLU A 389 -5.42 -94.03 -80.90
CA GLU A 389 -4.10 -93.50 -80.49
C GLU A 389 -3.87 -92.07 -81.01
N SER A 390 -4.33 -91.76 -82.22
CA SER A 390 -4.30 -90.39 -82.78
C SER A 390 -5.24 -89.46 -82.03
N MET A 391 -6.46 -89.90 -81.69
CA MET A 391 -7.40 -89.15 -80.85
C MET A 391 -6.83 -88.89 -79.45
N ALA A 392 -6.31 -89.93 -78.78
CA ALA A 392 -5.71 -89.79 -77.46
C ALA A 392 -4.52 -88.80 -77.47
N THR A 393 -3.62 -88.88 -78.46
CA THR A 393 -2.51 -87.91 -78.56
C THR A 393 -2.96 -86.52 -78.99
N GLU A 394 -4.08 -86.37 -79.72
CA GLU A 394 -4.61 -85.04 -80.07
C GLU A 394 -5.40 -84.39 -78.92
N GLU A 395 -6.08 -85.19 -78.08
CA GLU A 395 -6.63 -84.77 -76.80
C GLU A 395 -5.52 -84.36 -75.82
N GLU A 396 -4.42 -85.12 -75.77
CA GLU A 396 -3.23 -84.75 -75.00
C GLU A 396 -2.62 -83.43 -75.53
N ARG A 397 -2.43 -83.28 -76.84
CA ARG A 397 -2.01 -82.00 -77.46
C ARG A 397 -3.00 -80.87 -77.19
N ALA A 398 -4.30 -81.13 -77.11
CA ALA A 398 -5.30 -80.12 -76.78
C ALA A 398 -5.23 -79.69 -75.30
N SER A 399 -5.02 -80.64 -74.40
CA SER A 399 -4.76 -80.40 -72.97
C SER A 399 -3.48 -79.59 -72.76
N ASN A 400 -2.38 -80.01 -73.40
CA ASN A 400 -1.09 -79.33 -73.34
C ASN A 400 -1.16 -77.91 -73.96
N ARG A 401 -1.92 -77.71 -75.05
CA ARG A 401 -2.20 -76.36 -75.61
C ARG A 401 -3.00 -75.49 -74.64
N LYS A 402 -3.99 -76.03 -73.93
CA LYS A 402 -4.70 -75.29 -72.87
C LYS A 402 -3.75 -74.86 -71.75
N ARG A 403 -2.96 -75.79 -71.19
CA ARG A 403 -2.03 -75.47 -70.10
C ARG A 403 -0.93 -74.47 -70.53
N LEU A 404 -0.47 -74.52 -71.77
CA LEU A 404 0.46 -73.53 -72.32
C LEU A 404 -0.18 -72.13 -72.43
N ASN A 405 -1.45 -72.03 -72.87
CA ASN A 405 -2.19 -70.77 -72.92
C ASN A 405 -2.47 -70.20 -71.52
N GLU A 406 -2.76 -71.05 -70.54
CA GLU A 406 -2.91 -70.69 -69.12
C GLU A 406 -1.59 -70.12 -68.57
N LEU A 407 -0.47 -70.85 -68.69
CA LEU A 407 0.86 -70.40 -68.27
C LEU A 407 1.30 -69.10 -68.97
N THR A 408 0.92 -68.92 -70.24
CA THR A 408 1.19 -67.67 -70.98
C THR A 408 0.38 -66.50 -70.41
N SER A 409 -0.86 -66.77 -69.97
CA SER A 409 -1.74 -65.79 -69.34
C SER A 409 -1.28 -65.44 -67.91
N GLU A 410 -0.86 -66.44 -67.13
CA GLU A 410 -0.20 -66.29 -65.81
C GLU A 410 1.06 -65.42 -65.94
N LEU A 411 1.93 -65.68 -66.93
CA LEU A 411 3.14 -64.89 -67.22
C LEU A 411 2.81 -63.44 -67.62
N ASN A 412 1.84 -63.24 -68.52
CA ASN A 412 1.40 -61.90 -68.95
C ASN A 412 0.73 -61.10 -67.82
N GLU A 413 0.16 -61.76 -66.81
CA GLU A 413 -0.30 -61.08 -65.59
C GLU A 413 0.87 -60.77 -64.65
N GLY A 414 1.80 -61.69 -64.44
CA GLY A 414 3.02 -61.46 -63.66
C GLY A 414 3.82 -60.25 -64.17
N GLN A 415 4.00 -60.14 -65.49
CA GLN A 415 4.64 -58.99 -66.12
C GLN A 415 3.88 -57.68 -65.88
N ARG A 416 2.54 -57.67 -65.96
CA ARG A 416 1.72 -56.48 -65.67
C ARG A 416 1.80 -56.07 -64.20
N ARG A 417 1.80 -57.05 -63.27
CA ARG A 417 1.96 -56.79 -61.82
C ARG A 417 3.34 -56.19 -61.53
N LEU A 418 4.41 -56.73 -62.11
CA LEU A 418 5.78 -56.20 -61.97
C LEU A 418 5.90 -54.78 -62.56
N ALA A 419 5.41 -54.55 -63.79
CA ALA A 419 5.45 -53.24 -64.44
C ALA A 419 4.58 -52.17 -63.74
N ASN A 420 3.66 -52.55 -62.85
CA ASN A 420 2.96 -51.62 -61.98
C ASN A 420 3.74 -51.35 -60.69
N SER A 421 4.35 -52.39 -60.08
CA SER A 421 5.25 -52.25 -58.92
C SER A 421 6.45 -51.34 -59.21
N ASP A 422 7.06 -51.44 -60.41
CA ASP A 422 8.16 -50.54 -60.80
C ASP A 422 7.72 -49.08 -60.94
N LYS A 423 6.48 -48.81 -61.39
CA LYS A 423 5.92 -47.44 -61.45
C LYS A 423 5.66 -46.89 -60.04
N GLU A 424 5.11 -47.72 -59.16
CA GLU A 424 4.88 -47.37 -57.76
C GLU A 424 6.22 -47.07 -57.04
N LYS A 425 7.23 -47.92 -57.23
CA LYS A 425 8.60 -47.71 -56.75
C LYS A 425 9.21 -46.40 -57.27
N LEU A 426 9.02 -46.07 -58.55
CA LEU A 426 9.49 -44.80 -59.13
C LEU A 426 8.77 -43.58 -58.54
N LEU A 427 7.47 -43.68 -58.26
CA LEU A 427 6.71 -42.63 -57.58
C LEU A 427 7.17 -42.45 -56.13
N LEU A 428 7.34 -43.54 -55.39
CA LEU A 428 7.82 -43.53 -54.00
C LEU A 428 9.24 -42.97 -53.89
N GLN A 429 10.14 -43.35 -54.82
CA GLN A 429 11.49 -42.78 -54.90
C GLN A 429 11.44 -41.27 -55.19
N LYS A 430 10.53 -40.81 -56.07
CA LYS A 430 10.36 -39.39 -56.34
C LYS A 430 9.89 -38.64 -55.09
N THR A 431 8.87 -39.13 -54.38
CA THR A 431 8.40 -38.48 -53.14
C THR A 431 9.48 -38.45 -52.07
N LEU A 432 10.28 -39.51 -51.92
CA LEU A 432 11.41 -39.54 -50.99
C LEU A 432 12.45 -38.46 -51.34
N ASN A 433 12.81 -38.30 -52.61
CA ASN A 433 13.72 -37.25 -53.08
C ASN A 433 13.12 -35.83 -52.97
N ASP A 434 11.79 -35.70 -53.01
CA ASP A 434 11.09 -34.42 -52.83
C ASP A 434 11.04 -34.03 -51.33
N ASP A 435 10.84 -35.00 -50.43
CA ASP A 435 10.84 -34.80 -48.98
C ASP A 435 12.26 -34.66 -48.38
N GLU A 436 13.26 -35.37 -48.91
CA GLU A 436 14.67 -35.17 -48.54
C GLU A 436 15.11 -33.74 -48.85
N ARG A 437 14.68 -33.15 -49.98
CA ARG A 437 14.96 -31.74 -50.29
C ARG A 437 14.28 -30.79 -49.30
N ARG A 438 13.00 -31.01 -48.98
CA ARG A 438 12.27 -30.24 -47.95
C ARG A 438 12.96 -30.29 -46.58
N ILE A 439 13.47 -31.45 -46.18
CA ILE A 439 14.21 -31.62 -44.91
C ILE A 439 15.51 -30.81 -44.91
N ASN A 440 16.25 -30.78 -46.03
CA ASN A 440 17.45 -29.96 -46.17
C ASN A 440 17.12 -28.45 -46.18
N ASP A 441 16.08 -28.02 -46.90
CA ASP A 441 15.62 -26.63 -46.92
C ASP A 441 15.22 -26.14 -45.50
N LEU A 442 14.53 -27.00 -44.73
CA LEU A 442 14.16 -26.73 -43.34
C LEU A 442 15.37 -26.70 -42.41
N LEU A 443 16.35 -27.58 -42.60
CA LEU A 443 17.61 -27.59 -41.84
C LEU A 443 18.42 -26.31 -42.05
N ASP A 444 18.56 -25.84 -43.29
CA ASP A 444 19.32 -24.61 -43.57
C ASP A 444 18.55 -23.35 -43.14
N SER A 445 17.22 -23.36 -43.25
CA SER A 445 16.36 -22.35 -42.62
C SER A 445 16.57 -22.29 -41.10
N ALA A 446 16.58 -23.43 -40.42
CA ALA A 446 16.81 -23.55 -38.98
C ALA A 446 18.19 -23.00 -38.57
N LYS A 447 19.27 -23.43 -39.23
CA LYS A 447 20.64 -22.88 -39.02
C LYS A 447 20.68 -21.36 -39.20
N SER A 448 19.97 -20.83 -40.21
CA SER A 448 19.90 -19.38 -40.44
C SER A 448 19.18 -18.63 -39.32
N SER A 449 18.23 -19.28 -38.64
CA SER A 449 17.53 -18.72 -37.47
C SER A 449 18.37 -18.80 -36.20
N GLU A 450 19.08 -19.91 -35.98
CA GLU A 450 20.01 -20.12 -34.87
C GLU A 450 21.18 -19.12 -34.89
N GLN A 451 21.76 -18.86 -36.08
CA GLN A 451 22.78 -17.83 -36.24
C GLN A 451 22.24 -16.41 -35.95
N LYS A 452 20.99 -16.10 -36.34
CA LYS A 452 20.36 -14.81 -36.02
C LYS A 452 20.13 -14.67 -34.52
N LEU A 453 19.61 -15.71 -33.85
CA LEU A 453 19.39 -15.74 -32.40
C LEU A 453 20.71 -15.60 -31.63
N THR A 454 21.78 -16.25 -32.09
CA THR A 454 23.14 -16.10 -31.54
C THR A 454 23.64 -14.66 -31.69
N ASN A 455 23.48 -14.05 -32.87
CA ASN A 455 23.88 -12.67 -33.11
C ASN A 455 23.08 -11.67 -32.25
N THR A 456 21.79 -11.91 -31.99
CA THR A 456 21.00 -11.07 -31.06
C THR A 456 21.39 -11.30 -29.60
N LYS A 457 21.70 -12.55 -29.20
CA LYS A 457 22.17 -12.88 -27.86
C LYS A 457 23.46 -12.12 -27.52
N ASN A 458 24.43 -12.12 -28.43
CA ASN A 458 25.71 -11.45 -28.21
C ASN A 458 25.53 -9.94 -28.01
N LYS A 459 24.66 -9.28 -28.78
CA LYS A 459 24.33 -7.86 -28.60
C LYS A 459 23.68 -7.57 -27.24
N LEU A 460 22.73 -8.39 -26.82
CA LEU A 460 22.10 -8.26 -25.50
C LEU A 460 23.11 -8.50 -24.37
N GLU A 461 24.12 -9.35 -24.56
CA GLU A 461 25.22 -9.54 -23.61
C GLU A 461 26.19 -8.34 -23.58
N GLU A 462 26.42 -7.66 -24.71
CA GLU A 462 27.16 -6.40 -24.80
C GLU A 462 26.42 -5.24 -24.10
N GLU A 463 25.14 -5.02 -24.44
CA GLU A 463 24.26 -4.01 -23.84
C GLU A 463 24.13 -4.20 -22.31
N LEU A 464 23.94 -5.44 -21.86
CA LEU A 464 23.85 -5.80 -20.44
C LEU A 464 25.19 -5.55 -19.71
N GLN A 465 26.32 -5.66 -20.40
CA GLN A 465 27.64 -5.35 -19.85
C GLN A 465 27.91 -3.84 -19.77
N GLU A 466 27.41 -3.05 -20.72
CA GLU A 466 27.42 -1.58 -20.65
C GLU A 466 26.54 -1.07 -19.50
N ILE A 467 25.31 -1.59 -19.36
CA ILE A 467 24.40 -1.26 -18.25
C ILE A 467 25.03 -1.57 -16.88
N LYS A 468 25.76 -2.69 -16.74
CA LYS A 468 26.53 -3.00 -15.52
C LYS A 468 27.61 -1.94 -15.24
N GLY A 469 28.29 -1.44 -16.26
CA GLY A 469 29.27 -0.36 -16.15
C GLY A 469 28.64 0.93 -15.62
N MET A 470 27.60 1.41 -16.31
CA MET A 470 26.83 2.60 -15.93
C MET A 470 26.27 2.50 -14.49
N LEU A 471 25.77 1.32 -14.10
CA LEU A 471 25.24 1.08 -12.76
C LEU A 471 26.33 1.04 -11.68
N ALA A 472 27.56 0.61 -12.01
CA ALA A 472 28.71 0.73 -11.12
C ALA A 472 29.13 2.20 -10.93
N GLU A 473 29.16 3.00 -12.00
CA GLU A 473 29.43 4.44 -11.91
C GLU A 473 28.38 5.17 -11.08
N LYS A 474 27.09 4.85 -11.25
CA LYS A 474 26.00 5.45 -10.46
C LYS A 474 26.08 5.09 -8.97
N ARG A 475 26.54 3.88 -8.62
CA ARG A 475 26.81 3.50 -7.22
C ARG A 475 27.95 4.31 -6.61
N GLU A 476 29.02 4.56 -7.34
CA GLU A 476 30.14 5.39 -6.88
C GLU A 476 29.76 6.90 -6.84
N GLN A 477 28.94 7.39 -7.77
CA GLN A 477 28.37 8.74 -7.73
C GLN A 477 27.48 8.93 -6.49
N LEU A 478 26.61 7.96 -6.17
CA LEU A 478 25.78 7.96 -4.97
C LEU A 478 26.62 7.90 -3.69
N LYS A 479 27.70 7.13 -3.67
CA LYS A 479 28.63 7.06 -2.52
C LYS A 479 29.26 8.43 -2.24
N ARG A 480 29.80 9.10 -3.27
CA ARG A 480 30.37 10.46 -3.14
C ARG A 480 29.33 11.48 -2.66
N SER A 481 28.10 11.38 -3.15
CA SER A 481 26.99 12.23 -2.68
C SER A 481 26.69 12.01 -1.18
N LYS A 482 26.67 10.76 -0.70
CA LYS A 482 26.50 10.44 0.73
C LYS A 482 27.70 10.83 1.61
N GLU A 483 28.89 10.93 1.03
CA GLU A 483 30.07 11.45 1.71
C GLU A 483 30.02 12.99 1.83
N GLN A 484 29.48 13.69 0.83
CA GLN A 484 29.19 15.14 0.88
C GLN A 484 28.04 15.48 1.84
N GLU A 485 26.96 14.69 1.83
CA GLU A 485 25.82 14.82 2.74
C GLU A 485 26.27 14.79 4.21
N LYS A 486 27.08 13.80 4.59
CA LYS A 486 27.65 13.68 5.95
C LYS A 486 28.58 14.84 6.34
N ALA A 487 29.29 15.44 5.38
CA ALA A 487 30.10 16.63 5.65
C ALA A 487 29.21 17.83 6.01
N LEU A 488 28.12 18.03 5.26
CA LEU A 488 27.13 19.08 5.52
C LEU A 488 26.35 18.84 6.82
N GLU A 489 26.00 17.60 7.17
CA GLU A 489 25.45 17.27 8.49
C GLU A 489 26.40 17.66 9.63
N GLY A 490 27.70 17.42 9.46
CA GLY A 490 28.75 17.82 10.40
C GLY A 490 28.86 19.33 10.57
N GLU A 491 28.80 20.09 9.47
CA GLU A 491 28.76 21.56 9.51
C GLU A 491 27.48 22.09 10.19
N ILE A 492 26.31 21.50 9.90
CA ILE A 492 25.04 21.87 10.51
C ILE A 492 25.06 21.64 12.02
N GLU A 493 25.58 20.51 12.51
CA GLU A 493 25.68 20.29 13.96
C GLU A 493 26.74 21.18 14.61
N ALA A 494 27.87 21.47 13.94
CA ALA A 494 28.83 22.47 14.43
C ALA A 494 28.18 23.86 14.60
N LEU A 495 27.38 24.30 13.61
CA LEU A 495 26.62 25.55 13.68
C LEU A 495 25.56 25.54 14.79
N ARG A 496 24.85 24.42 15.00
CA ARG A 496 23.90 24.26 16.13
C ARG A 496 24.60 24.35 17.48
N GLN A 497 25.78 23.75 17.64
CA GLN A 497 26.55 23.85 18.88
C GLN A 497 27.07 25.27 19.13
N GLU A 498 27.45 26.00 18.07
CA GLU A 498 27.84 27.41 18.18
C GLU A 498 26.64 28.32 18.52
N ALA A 499 25.46 28.06 17.94
CA ALA A 499 24.22 28.74 18.33
C ALA A 499 23.89 28.52 19.82
N LYS A 500 23.98 27.28 20.32
CA LYS A 500 23.79 26.94 21.75
C LYS A 500 24.80 27.65 22.67
N LYS A 501 26.03 27.92 22.23
CA LYS A 501 27.00 28.74 22.99
C LYS A 501 26.57 30.20 23.05
N LYS A 502 26.22 30.79 21.90
CA LYS A 502 25.77 32.19 21.80
C LYS A 502 24.50 32.44 22.60
N GLU A 503 23.55 31.52 22.57
CA GLU A 503 22.33 31.55 23.41
C GLU A 503 22.67 31.58 24.91
N LYS A 504 23.60 30.74 25.37
CA LYS A 504 24.05 30.75 26.78
C LYS A 504 24.71 32.07 27.17
N MET A 505 25.55 32.65 26.31
CA MET A 505 26.16 33.95 26.57
C MET A 505 25.12 35.09 26.59
N ALA A 506 24.11 35.04 25.71
CA ALA A 506 23.03 36.01 25.69
C ALA A 506 22.16 35.94 26.97
N LYS A 507 21.85 34.73 27.47
CA LYS A 507 21.10 34.55 28.74
C LYS A 507 21.88 35.06 29.95
N GLU A 508 23.19 34.81 30.01
CA GLU A 508 24.06 35.35 31.06
C GLU A 508 24.21 36.88 30.99
N HIS A 509 24.17 37.48 29.78
CA HIS A 509 24.11 38.93 29.62
C HIS A 509 22.77 39.52 30.06
N LEU A 510 21.64 38.85 29.74
CA LEU A 510 20.32 39.26 30.21
C LEU A 510 20.26 39.28 31.74
N ARG A 511 20.74 38.20 32.39
CA ARG A 511 20.74 38.08 33.86
C ARG A 511 21.50 39.22 34.54
N LYS A 512 22.61 39.68 33.94
CA LYS A 512 23.40 40.83 34.45
C LYS A 512 22.67 42.15 34.29
N LEU A 513 21.97 42.36 33.17
CA LEU A 513 21.12 43.55 32.98
C LEU A 513 19.91 43.54 33.93
N GLU A 514 19.40 42.37 34.29
CA GLU A 514 18.35 42.22 35.32
C GLU A 514 18.89 42.54 36.73
N GLU A 515 20.09 42.05 37.08
CA GLU A 515 20.79 42.40 38.32
C GLU A 515 21.12 43.91 38.40
N GLU A 516 21.64 44.52 37.33
CA GLU A 516 21.91 45.96 37.23
C GLU A 516 20.62 46.80 37.38
N LYS A 517 19.52 46.36 36.75
CA LYS A 517 18.20 46.99 36.87
C LYS A 517 17.64 46.90 38.30
N GLU A 518 17.79 45.76 38.97
CA GLU A 518 17.34 45.60 40.36
C GLU A 518 18.14 46.52 41.30
N ASN A 519 19.47 46.57 41.14
CA ASN A 519 20.33 47.50 41.88
C ASN A 519 19.88 48.96 41.69
N LEU A 520 19.73 49.42 40.44
CA LEU A 520 19.25 50.78 40.13
C LEU A 520 17.85 51.07 40.70
N GLN A 521 16.96 50.08 40.75
CA GLN A 521 15.65 50.23 41.40
C GLN A 521 15.79 50.39 42.93
N THR A 522 16.72 49.70 43.58
CA THR A 522 16.98 49.91 45.02
C THR A 522 17.58 51.29 45.31
N GLU A 523 18.48 51.79 44.46
CA GLU A 523 19.04 53.15 44.57
C GLU A 523 17.96 54.22 44.37
N LEU A 524 17.09 54.06 43.38
CA LEU A 524 15.95 54.95 43.13
C LEU A 524 14.99 54.97 44.33
N ASN A 525 14.68 53.80 44.90
CA ASN A 525 13.84 53.69 46.08
C ASN A 525 14.48 54.36 47.30
N ALA A 526 15.80 54.21 47.49
CA ALA A 526 16.55 54.88 48.56
C ALA A 526 16.53 56.41 48.41
N CYS A 527 16.80 56.92 47.20
CA CYS A 527 16.71 58.35 46.88
C CYS A 527 15.31 58.91 47.10
N SER A 528 14.27 58.18 46.69
CA SER A 528 12.86 58.54 46.93
C SER A 528 12.56 58.64 48.44
N SER A 529 12.99 57.65 49.24
CA SER A 529 12.82 57.67 50.70
C SER A 529 13.55 58.83 51.39
N HIS A 530 14.70 59.26 50.84
CA HIS A 530 15.45 60.41 51.34
C HIS A 530 14.75 61.74 51.02
N LEU A 531 14.16 61.85 49.82
CA LEU A 531 13.33 62.98 49.43
C LEU A 531 12.06 63.07 50.29
N GLU A 532 11.36 61.95 50.49
CA GLU A 532 10.20 61.81 51.37
C GLU A 532 10.54 62.25 52.82
N SER A 533 11.67 61.81 53.37
CA SER A 533 12.17 62.24 54.67
C SER A 533 12.43 63.76 54.74
N SER A 534 12.93 64.34 53.64
CA SER A 534 13.26 65.76 53.56
C SER A 534 12.02 66.64 53.40
N ILE A 535 11.04 66.20 52.62
CA ILE A 535 9.70 66.82 52.51
C ILE A 535 9.00 66.80 53.88
N ASN A 536 9.02 65.67 54.59
CA ASN A 536 8.42 65.58 55.92
C ASN A 536 9.11 66.48 56.96
N LYS A 537 10.44 66.65 56.90
CA LYS A 537 11.16 67.65 57.70
C LYS A 537 10.74 69.08 57.36
N TYR A 538 10.66 69.42 56.07
CA TYR A 538 10.20 70.73 55.61
C TYR A 538 8.78 71.04 56.08
N ASN A 539 7.84 70.11 55.90
CA ASN A 539 6.45 70.24 56.33
C ASN A 539 6.33 70.45 57.85
N ASN A 540 7.15 69.78 58.66
CA ASN A 540 7.17 69.97 60.11
C ASN A 540 7.76 71.34 60.50
N SER A 541 8.83 71.79 59.86
CA SER A 541 9.35 73.16 60.03
C SER A 541 8.31 74.22 59.62
N GLN A 542 7.54 73.97 58.55
CA GLN A 542 6.48 74.87 58.11
C GLN A 542 5.32 74.95 59.11
N LYS A 543 4.95 73.84 59.78
CA LYS A 543 3.99 73.86 60.91
C LYS A 543 4.52 74.68 62.09
N VAL A 544 5.78 74.49 62.50
CA VAL A 544 6.39 75.30 63.57
C VAL A 544 6.40 76.79 63.20
N ILE A 545 6.64 77.14 61.93
CA ILE A 545 6.53 78.52 61.45
C ILE A 545 5.07 79.03 61.51
N GLN A 546 4.07 78.20 61.23
CA GLN A 546 2.65 78.57 61.40
C GLN A 546 2.30 78.79 62.88
N GLU A 547 2.73 77.91 63.78
CA GLU A 547 2.54 78.02 65.23
C GLU A 547 3.21 79.29 65.80
N LEU A 548 4.45 79.57 65.37
CA LEU A 548 5.15 80.81 65.73
C LEU A 548 4.44 82.05 65.19
N ASN A 549 3.87 82.01 63.98
CA ASN A 549 3.06 83.12 63.44
C ASN A 549 1.76 83.33 64.25
N ILE A 550 1.15 82.26 64.76
CA ILE A 550 -0.02 82.33 65.65
C ILE A 550 0.35 82.95 67.00
N GLU A 551 1.47 82.56 67.63
CA GLU A 551 1.90 83.20 68.88
C GLU A 551 2.39 84.64 68.65
N ILE A 552 2.99 84.96 67.50
CA ILE A 552 3.29 86.35 67.10
C ILE A 552 2.00 87.17 66.95
N ALA A 553 0.92 86.60 66.38
CA ALA A 553 -0.38 87.25 66.34
C ALA A 553 -0.93 87.47 67.76
N ARG A 554 -0.88 86.43 68.62
CA ARG A 554 -1.30 86.50 70.03
C ARG A 554 -0.50 87.51 70.85
N GLN A 555 0.79 87.67 70.56
CA GLN A 555 1.65 88.70 71.16
C GLN A 555 1.31 90.09 70.63
N LYS A 556 1.00 90.25 69.34
CA LYS A 556 0.46 91.52 68.78
C LYS A 556 -0.88 91.86 69.42
N ASP A 557 -1.77 90.90 69.65
CA ASP A 557 -3.04 91.11 70.34
C ASP A 557 -2.82 91.50 71.80
N SER A 558 -1.87 90.86 72.50
CA SER A 558 -1.48 91.24 73.87
C SER A 558 -0.89 92.66 73.92
N ILE A 559 -0.04 93.02 72.97
CA ILE A 559 0.48 94.39 72.80
C ILE A 559 -0.66 95.35 72.47
N MET A 560 -1.65 94.97 71.65
CA MET A 560 -2.83 95.77 71.34
C MET A 560 -3.78 95.92 72.54
N VAL A 561 -3.85 94.94 73.44
CA VAL A 561 -4.56 95.03 74.73
C VAL A 561 -3.82 95.98 75.68
N LEU A 562 -2.49 95.93 75.74
CA LEU A 562 -1.69 96.90 76.51
C LEU A 562 -1.76 98.30 75.91
N GLN A 563 -1.79 98.42 74.58
CA GLN A 563 -1.98 99.66 73.84
C GLN A 563 -3.38 100.23 74.11
N THR A 564 -4.43 99.42 74.12
CA THR A 564 -5.78 99.88 74.49
C THR A 564 -5.96 100.14 76.00
N GLN A 565 -5.11 99.58 76.87
CA GLN A 565 -5.03 100.00 78.28
C GLN A 565 -4.31 101.35 78.42
N LEU A 566 -3.26 101.61 77.64
CA LEU A 566 -2.60 102.90 77.53
C LEU A 566 -3.54 103.95 76.93
N ASP A 567 -4.22 103.64 75.84
CA ASP A 567 -5.24 104.48 75.22
C ASP A 567 -6.46 104.65 76.14
N SER A 568 -6.77 103.70 77.03
CA SER A 568 -7.77 103.84 78.10
C SER A 568 -7.33 104.83 79.18
N ALA A 569 -6.03 104.89 79.51
CA ALA A 569 -5.49 105.95 80.38
C ALA A 569 -5.54 107.31 79.68
N ILE A 570 -5.10 107.39 78.42
CA ILE A 570 -5.18 108.59 77.57
C ILE A 570 -6.64 109.01 77.31
N GLN A 571 -7.60 108.08 77.30
CA GLN A 571 -9.03 108.37 77.23
C GLN A 571 -9.63 108.80 78.57
N LYS A 572 -9.08 108.39 79.71
CA LYS A 572 -9.44 108.99 81.01
C LYS A 572 -8.94 110.43 81.12
N GLU A 573 -7.81 110.73 80.50
CA GLU A 573 -7.29 112.09 80.35
C GLU A 573 -8.15 112.92 79.35
N LYS A 574 -8.43 112.37 78.16
CA LYS A 574 -9.30 113.02 77.14
C LYS A 574 -10.77 113.14 77.55
N ASN A 575 -11.32 112.27 78.41
CA ASN A 575 -12.71 112.44 78.88
C ASN A 575 -12.89 113.63 79.84
N CYS A 576 -11.81 114.29 80.30
CA CYS A 576 -11.89 115.63 80.90
C CYS A 576 -11.95 116.77 79.85
N LEU A 577 -11.76 116.47 78.56
CA LEU A 577 -11.65 117.43 77.46
C LEU A 577 -12.39 116.94 76.20
N GLN A 578 -13.67 117.29 76.09
CA GLN A 578 -14.45 117.32 74.83
C GLN A 578 -14.83 115.92 74.28
N ASN A 579 -16.07 115.43 74.33
CA ASN A 579 -17.39 116.08 74.26
C ASN A 579 -17.71 116.73 72.89
N MET A 580 -17.79 115.92 71.81
CA MET A 580 -18.72 116.08 70.67
C MET A 580 -18.71 114.86 69.71
N VAL A 581 -19.66 114.80 68.75
CA VAL A 581 -19.97 113.62 67.91
C VAL A 581 -20.07 113.98 66.41
N SER A 582 -19.60 113.08 65.53
CA SER A 582 -19.95 112.97 64.10
C SER A 582 -20.05 111.47 63.74
N LYS A 583 -21.13 110.92 63.17
CA LYS A 583 -21.88 111.23 61.93
C LYS A 583 -21.25 110.71 60.61
N GLU A 584 -20.30 109.76 60.68
CA GLU A 584 -19.75 109.06 59.49
C GLU A 584 -20.16 107.58 59.38
N THR A 585 -20.64 106.95 60.47
CA THR A 585 -20.92 105.49 60.54
C THR A 585 -22.11 105.00 59.71
N TYR A 586 -22.91 105.89 59.13
CA TYR A 586 -24.10 105.52 58.33
C TYR A 586 -23.78 105.28 56.84
N GLU A 587 -22.78 105.97 56.29
CA GLU A 587 -22.44 105.91 54.86
C GLU A 587 -21.54 104.70 54.52
N GLU A 588 -20.78 104.20 55.50
CA GLU A 588 -20.00 102.97 55.42
C GLU A 588 -20.87 101.71 55.20
N VAL A 589 -22.10 101.72 55.70
CA VAL A 589 -23.06 100.60 55.58
C VAL A 589 -23.65 100.54 54.17
N LEU A 590 -24.00 101.69 53.61
CA LEU A 590 -24.54 101.79 52.24
C LEU A 590 -23.54 101.32 51.18
N ARG A 591 -22.24 101.63 51.31
CA ARG A 591 -21.19 101.12 50.41
C ARG A 591 -21.07 99.59 50.41
N LYS A 592 -21.38 98.92 51.53
CA LYS A 592 -21.25 97.45 51.66
C LYS A 592 -22.43 96.67 51.07
N SER A 593 -23.55 97.33 50.79
CA SER A 593 -24.73 96.68 50.21
C SER A 593 -24.57 96.30 48.73
N GLY A 594 -23.76 97.05 47.96
CA GLY A 594 -23.55 96.77 46.53
C GLY A 594 -22.69 95.52 46.29
N ILE A 595 -21.56 95.42 46.99
CA ILE A 595 -20.61 94.30 46.88
C ILE A 595 -21.32 92.95 47.11
N CYS A 596 -22.21 92.89 48.11
CA CYS A 596 -22.97 91.69 48.44
C CYS A 596 -23.97 91.25 47.34
N GLN A 597 -24.40 92.17 46.46
CA GLN A 597 -25.29 91.88 45.34
C GLN A 597 -24.54 91.37 44.10
N ASP A 598 -23.35 91.91 43.83
CA ASP A 598 -22.47 91.44 42.77
C ASP A 598 -21.91 90.04 43.09
N ASP A 599 -21.48 89.82 44.34
CA ASP A 599 -21.04 88.51 44.85
C ASP A 599 -22.13 87.43 44.70
N LEU A 600 -23.39 87.77 45.01
CA LEU A 600 -24.54 86.87 44.86
C LEU A 600 -24.79 86.52 43.39
N THR A 601 -24.68 87.50 42.49
CA THR A 601 -24.88 87.30 41.05
C THR A 601 -23.79 86.40 40.48
N GLN A 602 -22.52 86.67 40.82
CA GLN A 602 -21.39 85.84 40.41
C GLN A 602 -21.45 84.41 40.98
N ALA A 603 -21.99 84.23 42.20
CA ALA A 603 -22.22 82.92 42.79
C ALA A 603 -23.30 82.12 42.03
N LEU A 604 -24.36 82.77 41.56
CA LEU A 604 -25.41 82.14 40.75
C LEU A 604 -24.90 81.76 39.35
N GLU A 605 -24.08 82.61 38.71
CA GLU A 605 -23.43 82.31 37.44
C GLU A 605 -22.51 81.07 37.56
N LYS A 606 -21.65 81.04 38.59
CA LYS A 606 -20.81 79.88 38.94
C LYS A 606 -21.64 78.61 39.16
N LEU A 607 -22.79 78.71 39.84
CA LEU A 607 -23.69 77.58 40.07
C LEU A 607 -24.32 77.07 38.75
N THR A 608 -24.74 77.96 37.84
CA THR A 608 -25.21 77.54 36.52
C THR A 608 -24.10 76.93 35.66
N HIS A 609 -22.87 77.45 35.74
CA HIS A 609 -21.73 76.89 35.03
C HIS A 609 -21.42 75.47 35.53
N ALA A 610 -21.24 75.29 36.84
CA ALA A 610 -21.02 73.97 37.47
C ALA A 610 -22.18 72.99 37.20
N THR A 611 -23.42 73.47 37.10
CA THR A 611 -24.58 72.65 36.69
C THR A 611 -24.49 72.19 35.23
N SER A 612 -23.95 73.04 34.34
CA SER A 612 -23.71 72.69 32.94
C SER A 612 -22.54 71.71 32.77
N GLU A 613 -21.47 71.89 33.53
CA GLU A 613 -20.31 70.98 33.60
C GLU A 613 -20.73 69.61 34.14
N THR A 614 -21.50 69.57 35.23
CA THR A 614 -22.05 68.33 35.80
C THR A 614 -22.85 67.54 34.76
N LYS A 615 -23.71 68.23 33.98
CA LYS A 615 -24.46 67.61 32.87
C LYS A 615 -23.54 67.15 31.72
N SER A 616 -22.41 67.81 31.51
CA SER A 616 -21.38 67.39 30.53
C SER A 616 -20.67 66.11 31.00
N LEU A 617 -20.15 66.12 32.22
CA LEU A 617 -19.49 64.98 32.87
C LEU A 617 -20.42 63.77 32.97
N GLN A 618 -21.70 63.96 33.26
CA GLN A 618 -22.68 62.87 33.31
C GLN A 618 -22.88 62.19 31.94
N ARG A 619 -22.89 62.95 30.83
CA ARG A 619 -22.92 62.35 29.47
C ARG A 619 -21.61 61.64 29.13
N ASN A 620 -20.47 62.20 29.53
CA ASN A 620 -19.17 61.58 29.30
C ASN A 620 -19.01 60.26 30.09
N LEU A 621 -19.54 60.22 31.32
CA LEU A 621 -19.61 59.00 32.14
C LEU A 621 -20.51 57.95 31.49
N GLN A 622 -21.71 58.33 31.06
CA GLN A 622 -22.65 57.46 30.35
C GLN A 622 -22.00 56.85 29.08
N GLN A 623 -21.40 57.69 28.23
CA GLN A 623 -20.72 57.23 27.02
C GLN A 623 -19.49 56.34 27.33
N THR A 624 -18.84 56.52 28.48
CA THR A 624 -17.74 55.67 28.94
C THR A 624 -18.26 54.32 29.45
N GLN A 625 -19.41 54.29 30.11
CA GLN A 625 -20.09 53.05 30.51
C GLN A 625 -20.59 52.25 29.31
N GLU A 626 -21.11 52.93 28.27
CA GLU A 626 -21.52 52.28 27.01
C GLU A 626 -20.33 51.66 26.26
N ARG A 627 -19.20 52.39 26.16
CA ARG A 627 -17.95 51.82 25.62
C ARG A 627 -17.42 50.65 26.46
N LYS A 628 -17.54 50.72 27.79
CA LYS A 628 -17.15 49.63 28.69
C LYS A 628 -17.98 48.37 28.42
N ALA A 629 -19.29 48.50 28.30
CA ALA A 629 -20.17 47.37 27.99
C ALA A 629 -19.83 46.72 26.63
N GLN A 630 -19.57 47.53 25.59
CA GLN A 630 -19.15 47.04 24.28
C GLN A 630 -17.84 46.22 24.35
N LEU A 631 -16.86 46.67 25.14
CA LEU A 631 -15.61 45.93 25.36
C LEU A 631 -15.81 44.65 26.19
N GLU A 632 -16.76 44.64 27.13
CA GLU A 632 -17.11 43.43 27.90
C GLU A 632 -17.81 42.38 27.01
N ASP A 633 -18.71 42.80 26.12
CA ASP A 633 -19.33 41.93 25.10
C ASP A 633 -18.28 41.36 24.11
N GLU A 634 -17.33 42.19 23.65
CA GLU A 634 -16.22 41.72 22.81
C GLU A 634 -15.35 40.68 23.53
N ILE A 635 -14.99 40.92 24.80
CA ILE A 635 -14.22 39.97 25.62
C ILE A 635 -14.95 38.61 25.72
N ILE A 636 -16.26 38.62 25.99
CA ILE A 636 -17.08 37.41 26.04
C ILE A 636 -17.06 36.68 24.68
N ALA A 637 -17.19 37.41 23.57
CA ALA A 637 -17.11 36.84 22.23
C ALA A 637 -15.73 36.25 21.90
N TYR A 638 -14.63 36.85 22.37
CA TYR A 638 -13.28 36.28 22.25
C TYR A 638 -13.10 35.04 23.13
N GLU A 639 -13.60 35.04 24.37
CA GLU A 639 -13.60 33.85 25.23
C GLU A 639 -14.35 32.68 24.59
N GLU A 640 -15.50 32.92 23.97
CA GLU A 640 -16.25 31.88 23.27
C GLU A 640 -15.48 31.28 22.09
N ARG A 641 -14.83 32.11 21.28
CA ARG A 641 -13.96 31.64 20.17
C ARG A 641 -12.81 30.79 20.72
N MET A 642 -12.18 31.23 21.82
CA MET A 642 -11.11 30.48 22.47
C MET A 642 -11.60 29.15 23.06
N LYS A 643 -12.80 29.13 23.66
CA LYS A 643 -13.46 27.89 24.15
C LYS A 643 -13.74 26.91 23.00
N LYS A 644 -14.24 27.40 21.85
CA LYS A 644 -14.49 26.61 20.64
C LYS A 644 -13.18 26.00 20.08
N LEU A 645 -12.14 26.81 19.88
CA LEU A 645 -10.82 26.35 19.43
C LEU A 645 -10.19 25.31 20.39
N ASN A 646 -10.34 25.49 21.71
CA ASN A 646 -9.81 24.55 22.70
C ASN A 646 -10.57 23.19 22.70
N VAL A 647 -11.85 23.17 22.30
CA VAL A 647 -12.59 21.92 22.05
C VAL A 647 -12.10 21.23 20.77
N GLU A 648 -11.81 21.98 19.71
CA GLU A 648 -11.26 21.43 18.46
C GLU A 648 -9.83 20.88 18.65
N LEU A 649 -8.98 21.60 19.39
CA LEU A 649 -7.66 21.13 19.79
C LEU A 649 -7.73 19.80 20.56
N LYS A 650 -8.68 19.65 21.48
CA LYS A 650 -8.90 18.38 22.21
C LYS A 650 -9.40 17.25 21.32
N LYS A 651 -10.23 17.54 20.30
CA LYS A 651 -10.63 16.54 19.30
C LYS A 651 -9.42 16.07 18.48
N LEU A 652 -8.58 16.99 18.02
CA LEU A 652 -7.34 16.67 17.28
C LEU A 652 -6.35 15.87 18.13
N GLN A 653 -6.20 16.20 19.41
CA GLN A 653 -5.41 15.40 20.36
C GLN A 653 -5.98 13.98 20.53
N GLY A 654 -7.31 13.82 20.59
CA GLY A 654 -7.95 12.50 20.63
C GLY A 654 -7.71 11.68 19.37
N PHE A 655 -7.85 12.28 18.19
CA PHE A 655 -7.53 11.60 16.92
C PHE A 655 -6.04 11.23 16.80
N HIS A 656 -5.14 12.09 17.29
CA HIS A 656 -3.70 11.80 17.32
C HIS A 656 -3.39 10.61 18.22
N GLN A 657 -3.94 10.57 19.44
CA GLN A 657 -3.77 9.44 20.36
C GLN A 657 -4.35 8.12 19.82
N GLN A 658 -5.49 8.19 19.13
CA GLN A 658 -6.05 7.00 18.46
C GLN A 658 -5.12 6.53 17.32
N SER A 659 -4.59 7.44 16.51
CA SER A 659 -3.63 7.12 15.46
C SER A 659 -2.35 6.48 16.01
N GLU A 660 -1.81 6.98 17.12
CA GLU A 660 -0.65 6.36 17.81
C GLU A 660 -0.94 4.94 18.29
N LEU A 661 -2.12 4.69 18.85
CA LEU A 661 -2.55 3.34 19.27
C LEU A 661 -2.74 2.39 18.09
N GLU A 662 -3.24 2.88 16.95
CA GLU A 662 -3.36 2.11 15.72
C GLU A 662 -1.97 1.79 15.12
N VAL A 663 -1.06 2.77 15.05
CA VAL A 663 0.34 2.59 14.63
C VAL A 663 1.04 1.55 15.50
N HIS A 664 0.99 1.66 16.83
CA HIS A 664 1.57 0.66 17.73
C HIS A 664 0.93 -0.74 17.58
N THR A 665 -0.34 -0.81 17.17
CA THR A 665 -0.99 -2.08 16.83
C THR A 665 -0.47 -2.68 15.52
N PHE A 666 -0.04 -1.86 14.56
CA PHE A 666 0.65 -2.32 13.35
C PHE A 666 2.12 -2.68 13.62
N ASP A 667 2.85 -1.88 14.40
CA ASP A 667 4.23 -2.15 14.82
C ASP A 667 4.33 -3.54 15.47
N LYS A 668 3.43 -3.84 16.41
CA LYS A 668 3.38 -5.13 17.10
C LYS A 668 3.08 -6.31 16.16
N LYS A 669 2.22 -6.11 15.14
CA LYS A 669 1.96 -7.14 14.11
C LYS A 669 3.18 -7.35 13.21
N LEU A 670 3.90 -6.28 12.86
CA LEU A 670 5.16 -6.36 12.11
C LEU A 670 6.24 -7.08 12.91
N GLU A 671 6.36 -6.82 14.22
CA GLU A 671 7.25 -7.56 15.12
C GLU A 671 6.84 -9.04 15.23
N GLU A 672 5.55 -9.36 15.37
CA GLU A 672 5.05 -10.74 15.40
C GLU A 672 5.31 -11.50 14.10
N MET A 673 5.17 -10.86 12.94
CA MET A 673 5.50 -11.45 11.63
C MET A 673 7.02 -11.60 11.43
N SER A 674 7.81 -10.60 11.83
CA SER A 674 9.28 -10.65 11.78
C SER A 674 9.84 -11.80 12.64
N ASN A 675 9.29 -11.98 13.85
CA ASN A 675 9.62 -13.11 14.72
C ASN A 675 9.24 -14.47 14.09
N GLN A 676 8.11 -14.56 13.39
CA GLN A 676 7.75 -15.78 12.64
C GLN A 676 8.72 -16.06 11.50
N VAL A 677 9.06 -15.06 10.68
CA VAL A 677 10.05 -15.20 9.59
C VAL A 677 11.41 -15.66 10.14
N LEU A 678 11.86 -15.09 11.26
CA LEU A 678 13.09 -15.51 11.94
C LEU A 678 13.03 -16.95 12.49
N GLN A 679 11.85 -17.44 12.90
CA GLN A 679 11.65 -18.85 13.27
C GLN A 679 11.70 -19.76 12.04
N TRP A 680 11.02 -19.42 10.95
CA TRP A 680 11.07 -20.17 9.68
C TRP A 680 12.49 -20.24 9.11
N GLN A 681 13.25 -19.13 9.16
CA GLN A 681 14.65 -19.09 8.72
C GLN A 681 15.54 -20.02 9.56
N LYS A 682 15.36 -20.04 10.89
CA LYS A 682 16.08 -20.95 11.80
C LYS A 682 15.72 -22.42 11.55
N GLN A 683 14.45 -22.71 11.33
CA GLN A 683 13.96 -24.05 11.00
C GLN A 683 14.57 -24.53 9.67
N HIS A 684 14.47 -23.72 8.61
CA HIS A 684 15.07 -24.02 7.30
C HIS A 684 16.59 -24.26 7.39
N GLN A 685 17.33 -23.47 8.19
CA GLN A 685 18.76 -23.69 8.42
C GLN A 685 19.05 -24.97 9.22
N SER A 686 18.12 -25.43 10.07
CA SER A 686 18.22 -26.73 10.74
C SER A 686 17.95 -27.88 9.76
N ASP A 687 16.94 -27.74 8.90
CA ASP A 687 16.58 -28.75 7.91
C ASP A 687 17.66 -28.92 6.84
N LEU A 688 18.29 -27.84 6.38
CA LEU A 688 19.47 -27.90 5.51
C LEU A 688 20.64 -28.69 6.13
N LYS A 689 20.91 -28.49 7.43
CA LYS A 689 21.96 -29.26 8.15
C LYS A 689 21.59 -30.74 8.27
N MET A 690 20.31 -31.05 8.48
CA MET A 690 19.79 -32.41 8.54
C MET A 690 19.80 -33.11 7.17
N LEU A 691 19.54 -32.38 6.08
CA LEU A 691 19.68 -32.87 4.72
C LEU A 691 21.15 -33.13 4.35
N ALA A 692 22.06 -32.21 4.66
CA ALA A 692 23.49 -32.41 4.43
C ALA A 692 24.03 -33.63 5.21
N ALA A 693 23.60 -33.84 6.46
CA ALA A 693 23.96 -35.03 7.23
C ALA A 693 23.44 -36.34 6.59
N LYS A 694 22.23 -36.33 6.01
CA LYS A 694 21.69 -37.47 5.26
C LYS A 694 22.40 -37.70 3.94
N GLU A 695 22.84 -36.66 3.24
CA GLU A 695 23.64 -36.78 2.04
C GLU A 695 25.01 -37.42 2.33
N THR A 696 25.64 -37.03 3.45
CA THR A 696 26.88 -37.69 3.94
C THR A 696 26.63 -39.17 4.20
N GLN A 697 25.57 -39.54 4.92
CA GLN A 697 25.21 -40.95 5.16
C GLN A 697 24.90 -41.72 3.86
N LEU A 698 24.24 -41.07 2.89
CA LEU A 698 23.99 -41.68 1.57
C LEU A 698 25.31 -41.95 0.83
N ARG A 699 26.28 -41.04 0.94
CA ARG A 699 27.62 -41.18 0.36
C ARG A 699 28.42 -42.28 1.04
N GLU A 700 28.40 -42.35 2.37
CA GLU A 700 28.98 -43.45 3.16
C GLU A 700 28.41 -44.80 2.69
N PHE A 701 27.08 -44.94 2.55
CA PHE A 701 26.47 -46.15 2.00
C PHE A 701 26.81 -46.42 0.52
N GLN A 702 27.04 -45.40 -0.31
CA GLN A 702 27.48 -45.56 -1.70
C GLN A 702 28.93 -46.05 -1.77
N GLU A 703 29.81 -45.54 -0.89
CA GLU A 703 31.20 -45.98 -0.76
C GLU A 703 31.26 -47.42 -0.21
N GLU A 704 30.50 -47.77 0.83
CA GLU A 704 30.33 -49.16 1.31
C GLU A 704 29.84 -50.09 0.19
N MET A 705 28.82 -49.69 -0.57
CA MET A 705 28.29 -50.46 -1.70
C MET A 705 29.25 -50.56 -2.89
N ALA A 706 30.17 -49.61 -3.06
CA ALA A 706 31.25 -49.69 -4.04
C ALA A 706 32.33 -50.67 -3.55
N THR A 707 32.76 -50.57 -2.29
CA THR A 707 33.74 -51.49 -1.67
C THR A 707 33.24 -52.93 -1.67
N LEU A 708 31.95 -53.16 -1.40
CA LEU A 708 31.30 -54.49 -1.50
C LEU A 708 31.28 -55.05 -2.93
N LYS A 709 31.16 -54.19 -3.95
CA LYS A 709 31.26 -54.62 -5.35
C LYS A 709 32.70 -54.95 -5.72
N GLU A 710 33.68 -54.16 -5.27
CA GLU A 710 35.09 -54.46 -5.49
C GLU A 710 35.54 -55.75 -4.78
N SER A 711 35.06 -56.03 -3.57
CA SER A 711 35.39 -57.29 -2.89
C SER A 711 34.75 -58.51 -3.59
N LEU A 712 33.52 -58.40 -4.09
CA LEU A 712 32.90 -59.47 -4.90
C LEU A 712 33.63 -59.66 -6.25
N LEU A 713 34.04 -58.58 -6.92
CA LEU A 713 34.83 -58.62 -8.16
C LEU A 713 36.29 -59.08 -7.94
N ALA A 714 36.78 -59.08 -6.69
CA ALA A 714 38.05 -59.68 -6.30
C ALA A 714 37.90 -61.20 -6.06
N ASP A 715 36.83 -61.63 -5.37
CA ASP A 715 36.48 -63.06 -5.24
C ASP A 715 36.27 -63.72 -6.62
N GLU A 716 35.61 -63.04 -7.57
CA GLU A 716 35.46 -63.52 -8.96
C GLU A 716 36.78 -63.66 -9.74
N LYS A 717 37.92 -63.21 -9.20
CA LYS A 717 39.23 -63.30 -9.85
C LYS A 717 40.16 -64.38 -9.29
N GLU A 718 39.77 -65.13 -8.25
CA GLU A 718 40.48 -66.36 -7.88
C GLU A 718 39.94 -67.58 -8.67
N PRO A 719 40.74 -68.21 -9.55
CA PRO A 719 40.30 -69.39 -10.29
C PRO A 719 40.18 -70.60 -9.36
N SER A 720 38.99 -71.19 -9.30
CA SER A 720 38.63 -72.27 -8.38
C SER A 720 39.54 -73.50 -8.46
N CYS A 721 40.15 -73.89 -7.34
CA CYS A 721 40.89 -75.15 -7.21
C CYS A 721 40.68 -75.79 -5.82
N LEU A 722 39.70 -76.71 -5.71
CA LEU A 722 39.44 -77.46 -4.48
C LEU A 722 40.50 -78.55 -4.25
N PRO A 723 40.91 -78.76 -2.99
CA PRO A 723 40.65 -80.07 -2.37
C PRO A 723 40.01 -79.97 -0.97
N PRO A 724 39.32 -81.02 -0.48
CA PRO A 724 38.46 -80.93 0.70
C PRO A 724 39.11 -81.42 2.01
N ARG A 725 38.73 -80.81 3.16
CA ARG A 725 38.43 -81.56 4.41
C ARG A 725 37.76 -80.75 5.54
N SER A 726 36.67 -81.32 6.06
CA SER A 726 36.20 -81.31 7.46
C SER A 726 36.29 -80.05 8.35
N THR A 727 35.12 -79.48 8.71
CA THR A 727 34.62 -79.37 10.10
C THR A 727 33.13 -78.96 10.18
N THR A 728 32.23 -79.83 9.72
CA THR A 728 30.77 -79.63 9.93
C THR A 728 30.37 -79.86 11.40
N LYS A 729 30.21 -78.80 12.21
CA LYS A 729 29.41 -78.86 13.44
C LYS A 729 28.86 -77.52 14.00
N ASP A 730 29.60 -76.41 13.93
CA ASP A 730 29.21 -75.19 14.66
C ASP A 730 28.21 -74.27 13.95
N ILE A 731 28.13 -74.30 12.61
CA ILE A 731 27.20 -73.47 11.82
C ILE A 731 25.73 -73.68 12.25
N CYS A 732 25.38 -74.90 12.65
CA CYS A 732 24.04 -75.28 13.09
C CYS A 732 23.63 -74.70 14.46
N ARG A 733 24.56 -74.16 15.26
CA ARG A 733 24.22 -73.37 16.45
C ARG A 733 23.91 -71.94 16.08
N LEU A 734 24.83 -71.28 15.36
CA LEU A 734 24.66 -69.89 14.89
C LEU A 734 23.38 -69.66 14.09
N HIS A 735 22.93 -70.63 13.29
CA HIS A 735 21.62 -70.54 12.62
C HIS A 735 20.45 -70.58 13.62
N ARG A 736 20.42 -71.50 14.60
CA ARG A 736 19.37 -71.52 15.64
C ARG A 736 19.37 -70.27 16.51
N ASP A 737 20.55 -69.76 16.85
CA ASP A 737 20.68 -68.55 17.65
C ASP A 737 20.19 -67.33 16.84
N SER A 738 20.43 -67.31 15.52
CA SER A 738 19.90 -66.29 14.60
C SER A 738 18.39 -66.39 14.41
N ASP A 739 17.85 -67.60 14.23
CA ASP A 739 16.40 -67.84 14.16
C ASP A 739 15.70 -67.42 15.47
N GLN A 740 16.31 -67.71 16.62
CA GLN A 740 15.80 -67.30 17.93
C GLN A 740 15.88 -65.78 18.12
N ILE A 741 16.94 -65.12 17.63
CA ILE A 741 17.03 -63.65 17.59
C ILE A 741 15.94 -63.07 16.68
N MET A 742 15.70 -63.63 15.49
CA MET A 742 14.59 -63.21 14.62
C MET A 742 13.24 -63.38 15.31
N CYS A 743 12.98 -64.51 15.97
CA CYS A 743 11.74 -64.73 16.73
C CYS A 743 11.56 -63.68 17.85
N ASN A 744 12.65 -63.36 18.57
CA ASN A 744 12.64 -62.36 19.64
C ASN A 744 12.43 -60.94 19.09
N VAL A 745 13.04 -60.59 17.94
CA VAL A 745 12.87 -59.29 17.27
C VAL A 745 11.46 -59.15 16.67
N GLU A 746 10.94 -60.20 16.04
CA GLU A 746 9.54 -60.25 15.59
C GLU A 746 8.57 -60.07 16.75
N GLN A 747 8.80 -60.73 17.88
CA GLN A 747 7.95 -60.59 19.05
C GLN A 747 8.05 -59.18 19.67
N TRP A 748 9.25 -58.62 19.79
CA TRP A 748 9.43 -57.23 20.22
C TRP A 748 8.72 -56.25 19.27
N ALA A 749 8.78 -56.46 17.96
CA ALA A 749 8.07 -55.64 16.98
C ALA A 749 6.53 -55.76 17.11
N LYS A 750 6.01 -56.96 17.38
CA LYS A 750 4.58 -57.19 17.67
C LYS A 750 4.16 -56.50 18.97
N GLU A 751 4.98 -56.58 20.01
CA GLU A 751 4.74 -55.91 21.30
C GLU A 751 4.80 -54.38 21.19
N GLN A 752 5.75 -53.82 20.43
CA GLN A 752 5.82 -52.39 20.11
C GLN A 752 4.60 -51.93 19.29
N LYS A 753 4.15 -52.70 18.30
CA LYS A 753 2.92 -52.40 17.55
C LYS A 753 1.71 -52.31 18.49
N ILE A 754 1.54 -53.30 19.37
CA ILE A 754 0.44 -53.33 20.35
C ILE A 754 0.57 -52.19 21.37
N ALA A 755 1.78 -51.81 21.79
CA ALA A 755 2.02 -50.69 22.68
C ALA A 755 1.66 -49.34 22.03
N ASN A 756 2.09 -49.12 20.79
CA ASN A 756 1.78 -47.91 20.02
C ASN A 756 0.29 -47.83 19.66
N GLU A 757 -0.37 -48.96 19.39
CA GLU A 757 -1.82 -49.01 19.16
C GLU A 757 -2.63 -48.68 20.42
N LYS A 758 -2.19 -49.18 21.59
CA LYS A 758 -2.76 -48.78 22.90
C LYS A 758 -2.50 -47.30 23.21
N LEU A 759 -1.34 -46.75 22.84
CA LEU A 759 -1.03 -45.32 22.98
C LEU A 759 -1.94 -44.48 22.06
N GLY A 760 -2.07 -44.86 20.79
CA GLY A 760 -2.94 -44.18 19.82
C GLY A 760 -4.42 -44.24 20.18
N ASN A 761 -4.88 -45.33 20.78
CA ASN A 761 -6.24 -45.42 21.32
C ASN A 761 -6.44 -44.48 22.53
N LYS A 762 -5.47 -44.38 23.45
CA LYS A 762 -5.52 -43.37 24.52
C LYS A 762 -5.53 -41.95 23.97
N LEU A 763 -4.70 -41.66 22.96
CA LEU A 763 -4.63 -40.33 22.34
C LEU A 763 -5.96 -39.97 21.66
N ARG A 764 -6.59 -40.92 20.96
CA ARG A 764 -7.93 -40.74 20.36
C ARG A 764 -9.01 -40.46 21.42
N GLU A 765 -9.05 -41.19 22.52
CA GLU A 765 -10.01 -40.91 23.60
C GLU A 765 -9.70 -39.60 24.34
N GLN A 766 -8.43 -39.19 24.48
CA GLN A 766 -8.07 -37.86 25.00
C GLN A 766 -8.54 -36.74 24.06
N VAL A 767 -8.31 -36.85 22.75
CA VAL A 767 -8.81 -35.90 21.73
C VAL A 767 -10.34 -35.82 21.75
N LYS A 768 -11.02 -36.96 21.89
CA LYS A 768 -12.49 -37.04 22.01
C LYS A 768 -13.02 -36.42 23.32
N TYR A 769 -12.29 -36.54 24.42
CA TYR A 769 -12.61 -35.86 25.68
C TYR A 769 -12.41 -34.34 25.58
N ILE A 770 -11.32 -33.89 24.94
CA ILE A 770 -11.06 -32.47 24.64
C ILE A 770 -12.15 -31.91 23.71
N ALA A 771 -12.52 -32.63 22.65
CA ALA A 771 -13.59 -32.24 21.75
C ALA A 771 -14.93 -32.08 22.49
N LYS A 772 -15.25 -32.99 23.42
CA LYS A 772 -16.47 -32.89 24.23
C LYS A 772 -16.44 -31.67 25.18
N LEU A 773 -15.33 -31.43 25.86
CA LEU A 773 -15.13 -30.24 26.71
C LEU A 773 -15.10 -28.91 25.93
N THR A 774 -14.81 -28.96 24.62
CA THR A 774 -14.80 -27.78 23.75
C THR A 774 -16.19 -27.53 23.15
N GLY A 775 -16.92 -28.59 22.80
CA GLY A 775 -18.27 -28.50 22.21
C GLY A 775 -19.36 -27.98 23.17
N GLU A 776 -19.21 -28.19 24.47
CA GLU A 776 -20.15 -27.69 25.51
C GLU A 776 -20.18 -26.15 25.65
N LYS A 777 -19.49 -25.39 24.77
CA LYS A 777 -19.47 -23.92 24.77
C LYS A 777 -20.43 -23.26 23.77
N ASP A 778 -20.72 -23.88 22.64
CA ASP A 778 -21.26 -23.20 21.45
C ASP A 778 -22.71 -23.59 21.08
N GLU A 779 -23.43 -24.30 21.94
CA GLU A 779 -24.88 -24.51 21.78
C GLU A 779 -25.71 -23.46 22.54
N LYS A 780 -26.16 -22.42 21.81
CA LYS A 780 -27.31 -21.59 22.18
C LYS A 780 -28.24 -21.36 20.97
N PRO A 781 -29.43 -22.01 20.92
CA PRO A 781 -30.45 -21.66 19.95
C PRO A 781 -31.15 -20.33 20.29
N SER A 782 -31.92 -19.81 19.33
CA SER A 782 -32.56 -18.49 19.34
C SER A 782 -33.77 -18.37 20.29
N THR A 783 -34.17 -17.12 20.57
CA THR A 783 -35.28 -16.75 21.46
C THR A 783 -36.64 -16.80 20.73
N PRO A 784 -37.79 -16.76 21.45
CA PRO A 784 -38.37 -15.43 21.76
C PRO A 784 -39.20 -15.31 23.07
N SER A 785 -39.51 -14.05 23.43
CA SER A 785 -40.68 -13.58 24.20
C SER A 785 -40.65 -13.39 25.74
N ARG A 786 -40.94 -12.13 26.12
CA ARG A 786 -41.74 -11.61 27.25
C ARG A 786 -41.16 -11.46 28.69
N SER A 787 -41.00 -10.18 29.03
CA SER A 787 -41.40 -9.47 30.28
C SER A 787 -40.61 -9.60 31.61
N ASN A 788 -40.42 -8.39 32.20
CA ASN A 788 -40.17 -8.03 33.61
C ASN A 788 -38.81 -8.29 34.28
N THR A 789 -38.09 -7.17 34.47
CA THR A 789 -37.47 -6.72 35.74
C THR A 789 -36.82 -7.77 36.67
N HIS A 790 -35.48 -7.79 36.70
CA HIS A 790 -34.71 -7.20 37.81
C HIS A 790 -33.20 -7.18 37.49
N LEU A 791 -32.52 -6.09 37.83
CA LEU A 791 -31.06 -6.07 37.98
C LEU A 791 -30.70 -6.61 39.37
N PRO A 792 -29.63 -7.41 39.45
CA PRO A 792 -28.55 -7.06 40.38
C PRO A 792 -27.17 -7.13 39.73
N SER A 793 -26.29 -6.20 40.10
CA SER A 793 -24.90 -6.15 39.65
C SER A 793 -24.00 -7.05 40.50
N SER A 794 -23.49 -8.15 39.94
CA SER A 794 -22.35 -8.87 40.53
C SER A 794 -21.50 -9.56 39.45
N LEU A 795 -20.32 -9.02 39.19
CA LEU A 795 -19.30 -9.68 38.37
C LEU A 795 -18.71 -10.88 39.13
N PHE A 796 -18.83 -12.08 38.58
CA PHE A 796 -18.09 -13.26 39.04
C PHE A 796 -17.59 -14.06 37.83
N SER A 797 -16.31 -13.91 37.50
CA SER A 797 -15.63 -14.64 36.42
C SER A 797 -15.05 -15.95 36.95
N PRO A 798 -15.57 -17.14 36.59
CA PRO A 798 -15.08 -18.42 37.14
C PRO A 798 -13.76 -18.90 36.52
N SER A 799 -13.30 -18.26 35.44
CA SER A 799 -12.20 -18.69 34.57
C SER A 799 -10.88 -18.96 35.31
N HIS A 800 -10.56 -18.16 36.34
CA HIS A 800 -9.29 -18.32 37.07
C HIS A 800 -9.25 -19.60 37.93
N SER A 801 -10.39 -20.07 38.43
CA SER A 801 -10.46 -21.28 39.27
C SER A 801 -10.24 -22.55 38.43
N GLN A 802 -10.91 -22.65 37.27
CA GLN A 802 -10.74 -23.79 36.36
C GLN A 802 -9.33 -23.84 35.77
N LEU A 803 -8.74 -22.70 35.38
CA LEU A 803 -7.34 -22.64 34.92
C LEU A 803 -6.35 -23.07 36.00
N HIS A 804 -6.57 -22.70 37.28
CA HIS A 804 -5.73 -23.15 38.38
C HIS A 804 -5.80 -24.68 38.56
N ASN A 805 -7.01 -25.26 38.56
CA ASN A 805 -7.19 -26.71 38.72
C ASN A 805 -6.59 -27.52 37.55
N VAL A 806 -6.71 -27.02 36.31
CA VAL A 806 -6.06 -27.62 35.13
C VAL A 806 -4.53 -27.55 35.25
N MET A 807 -3.99 -26.40 35.68
CA MET A 807 -2.55 -26.22 35.88
C MET A 807 -2.00 -27.15 36.96
N VAL A 808 -2.70 -27.32 38.08
CA VAL A 808 -2.34 -28.27 39.16
C VAL A 808 -2.36 -29.72 38.65
N HIS A 809 -3.39 -30.13 37.91
CA HIS A 809 -3.45 -31.47 37.31
C HIS A 809 -2.29 -31.72 36.34
N LEU A 810 -2.00 -30.76 35.45
CA LEU A 810 -0.87 -30.87 34.51
C LEU A 810 0.49 -30.92 35.20
N GLN A 811 0.69 -30.17 36.29
CA GLN A 811 1.91 -30.26 37.10
C GLN A 811 2.04 -31.63 37.78
N GLN A 812 0.93 -32.18 38.27
CA GLN A 812 0.90 -33.48 38.95
C GLN A 812 1.13 -34.65 37.97
N GLU A 813 0.61 -34.56 36.74
CA GLU A 813 0.88 -35.53 35.68
C GLU A 813 2.31 -35.43 35.14
N ASN A 814 2.85 -34.22 34.93
CA ASN A 814 4.26 -34.04 34.58
C ASN A 814 5.21 -34.60 35.64
N LYS A 815 4.89 -34.44 36.94
CA LYS A 815 5.64 -35.04 38.04
C LYS A 815 5.60 -36.58 37.98
N LYS A 816 4.46 -37.17 37.62
CA LYS A 816 4.30 -38.61 37.43
C LYS A 816 5.12 -39.13 36.24
N LEU A 817 5.07 -38.45 35.09
CA LEU A 817 5.85 -38.78 33.90
C LEU A 817 7.36 -38.67 34.14
N LYS A 818 7.82 -37.64 34.87
CA LYS A 818 9.23 -37.50 35.25
C LYS A 818 9.70 -38.71 36.07
N ASN A 819 8.94 -39.13 37.07
CA ASN A 819 9.25 -40.30 37.88
C ASN A 819 9.29 -41.59 37.02
N GLU A 820 8.35 -41.77 36.08
CA GLU A 820 8.31 -42.95 35.20
C GLU A 820 9.50 -43.00 34.22
N ILE A 821 9.99 -41.84 33.76
CA ILE A 821 11.22 -41.72 32.94
C ILE A 821 12.46 -42.05 33.79
N GLU A 822 12.50 -41.62 35.04
CA GLU A 822 13.61 -41.86 35.98
C GLU A 822 13.67 -43.35 36.42
N GLU A 823 12.51 -43.99 36.58
CA GLU A 823 12.37 -45.44 36.77
C GLU A 823 12.81 -46.23 35.53
N LYS A 824 12.46 -45.78 34.31
CA LYS A 824 12.93 -46.41 33.07
C LYS A 824 14.44 -46.26 32.85
N LYS A 825 15.01 -45.09 33.19
CA LYS A 825 16.48 -44.89 33.18
C LYS A 825 17.21 -45.81 34.16
N SER A 826 16.70 -45.96 35.39
CA SER A 826 17.31 -46.83 36.39
C SER A 826 17.19 -48.32 36.04
N LYS A 827 16.10 -48.75 35.37
CA LYS A 827 15.96 -50.11 34.81
C LYS A 827 16.89 -50.39 33.63
N ALA A 828 17.25 -49.38 32.83
CA ALA A 828 18.19 -49.52 31.71
C ALA A 828 19.67 -49.62 32.13
N GLY A 829 20.01 -49.32 33.39
CA GLY A 829 21.41 -49.18 33.85
C GLY A 829 22.17 -50.49 34.15
N ASN A 830 21.58 -51.67 33.93
CA ASN A 830 22.04 -52.92 34.54
C ASN A 830 22.29 -54.08 33.56
N THR A 831 23.20 -53.88 32.59
CA THR A 831 23.84 -54.97 31.83
C THR A 831 25.34 -54.67 31.67
N ARG A 832 26.23 -55.63 31.96
CA ARG A 832 27.67 -55.39 32.17
C ARG A 832 28.54 -56.55 31.67
N ILE A 833 29.45 -56.28 30.73
CA ILE A 833 30.61 -57.09 30.24
C ILE A 833 31.42 -56.10 29.37
N CYS A 834 32.67 -55.72 29.68
CA CYS A 834 33.96 -56.43 29.45
C CYS A 834 34.28 -56.63 27.93
N THR A 835 35.49 -56.36 27.40
CA THR A 835 36.84 -56.42 28.02
C THR A 835 37.92 -55.55 27.32
N LYS A 836 39.03 -55.29 28.04
CA LYS A 836 40.44 -54.89 27.68
C LYS A 836 40.93 -55.00 26.20
N ALA A 837 42.02 -54.35 25.75
CA ALA A 837 42.87 -53.20 26.19
C ALA A 837 44.09 -53.01 25.25
N LEU A 838 44.74 -51.82 25.23
CA LEU A 838 46.22 -51.57 25.36
C LEU A 838 46.61 -50.10 24.99
N GLY A 839 47.78 -49.62 25.48
CA GLY A 839 48.33 -48.24 25.29
C GLY A 839 49.54 -48.17 24.33
N PRO A 840 50.40 -47.11 24.31
CA PRO A 840 50.74 -46.12 25.35
C PRO A 840 50.02 -44.74 25.16
N GLY A 841 50.52 -43.51 25.40
CA GLY A 841 51.86 -42.96 25.76
C GLY A 841 51.88 -41.44 26.11
N LYS A 842 53.08 -40.82 26.14
CA LYS A 842 53.40 -39.41 26.58
C LYS A 842 54.82 -38.99 26.05
N PRO A 843 55.37 -37.74 26.20
CA PRO A 843 55.05 -36.67 27.20
C PRO A 843 55.10 -35.16 26.79
N GLU A 844 54.57 -34.30 27.69
CA GLU A 844 55.00 -32.89 28.01
C GLU A 844 54.91 -31.74 26.97
N PRO A 845 55.05 -30.42 27.33
CA PRO A 845 55.50 -29.82 28.62
C PRO A 845 54.69 -28.62 29.23
N SER A 846 55.01 -28.27 30.49
CA SER A 846 54.98 -26.92 31.12
C SER A 846 53.65 -26.13 31.32
N GLN A 847 53.62 -25.00 32.06
CA GLN A 847 53.95 -24.73 33.49
C GLN A 847 53.50 -23.29 33.89
N LYS A 848 53.27 -23.04 35.21
CA LYS A 848 52.93 -21.73 35.87
C LYS A 848 51.51 -21.17 35.61
N GLY A 849 50.76 -20.61 36.59
CA GLY A 849 50.87 -20.74 38.06
C GLY A 849 50.19 -19.63 38.90
N LYS A 850 49.57 -20.01 40.05
CA LYS A 850 49.40 -19.26 41.34
C LYS A 850 48.54 -17.97 41.37
N VAL A 851 47.85 -17.53 42.46
CA VAL A 851 47.49 -18.09 43.81
C VAL A 851 46.33 -17.30 44.48
N CYS A 852 45.66 -17.89 45.50
CA CYS A 852 44.73 -17.37 46.54
C CYS A 852 44.27 -15.89 46.58
N SER A 853 42.97 -15.56 46.66
CA SER A 853 41.98 -15.63 47.80
C SER A 853 41.79 -14.27 48.54
N PRO A 854 41.11 -14.15 49.71
CA PRO A 854 39.65 -13.88 49.81
C PRO A 854 39.28 -12.68 50.73
N LEU A 855 38.00 -12.28 50.83
CA LEU A 855 37.33 -11.77 52.08
C LEU A 855 35.87 -11.27 51.91
N GLY A 856 34.99 -11.59 52.88
CA GLY A 856 33.81 -10.79 53.31
C GLY A 856 32.54 -10.79 52.42
N TRP A 857 31.31 -10.71 52.94
CA TRP A 857 30.80 -10.52 54.32
C TRP A 857 29.47 -11.29 54.59
N ARG A 858 29.12 -11.40 55.89
CA ARG A 858 27.82 -11.86 56.45
C ARG A 858 26.72 -10.76 56.32
N GLY A 859 25.41 -10.98 56.51
CA GLY A 859 24.65 -12.19 56.87
C GLY A 859 24.09 -12.21 58.32
N VAL A 860 22.76 -12.40 58.48
CA VAL A 860 22.03 -12.71 59.76
C VAL A 860 21.95 -11.56 60.79
N SER A 861 20.86 -11.26 61.52
CA SER A 861 19.39 -11.51 61.43
C SER A 861 18.66 -10.64 62.48
N LYS A 862 17.33 -10.45 62.35
CA LYS A 862 16.38 -10.35 63.50
C LYS A 862 14.91 -10.40 63.07
N ASP A 863 14.11 -11.21 63.77
CA ASP A 863 12.65 -11.21 63.70
C ASP A 863 12.02 -10.16 64.65
N LEU A 864 10.82 -9.68 64.33
CA LEU A 864 9.64 -9.61 65.23
C LEU A 864 8.48 -8.81 64.60
N THR A 865 7.27 -9.39 64.63
CA THR A 865 5.96 -8.70 64.54
C THR A 865 5.44 -8.45 65.99
N PRO A 866 4.28 -7.78 66.29
CA PRO A 866 3.15 -7.40 65.41
C PRO A 866 2.41 -6.06 65.74
N LYS A 867 1.22 -5.89 65.10
CA LYS A 867 -0.02 -5.21 65.56
C LYS A 867 -0.22 -3.66 65.53
N MET A 868 -1.28 -3.31 64.79
CA MET A 868 -2.45 -2.46 65.13
C MET A 868 -2.38 -0.91 65.23
N ASP A 869 -3.43 -0.33 64.63
CA ASP A 869 -4.17 0.91 64.87
C ASP A 869 -3.48 2.30 64.91
N ILE A 870 -4.07 3.24 64.16
CA ILE A 870 -4.39 4.60 64.61
C ILE A 870 -5.63 5.12 63.86
N THR A 871 -6.45 5.92 64.54
CA THR A 871 -7.77 6.40 64.08
C THR A 871 -7.76 7.83 63.51
N LYS A 872 -8.78 8.10 62.67
CA LYS A 872 -9.57 9.35 62.48
C LYS A 872 -9.04 10.68 63.10
N TYR A 873 -9.24 11.78 62.37
CA TYR A 873 -10.21 12.87 62.64
C TYR A 873 -10.30 13.71 61.34
N ILE A 874 -11.47 13.87 60.68
CA ILE A 874 -12.56 14.86 60.92
C ILE A 874 -12.17 16.30 60.48
N GLY A 875 -12.96 16.99 59.63
CA GLY A 875 -14.20 16.52 59.00
C GLY A 875 -14.93 17.48 58.04
N VAL A 876 -16.08 16.96 57.56
CA VAL A 876 -17.23 17.65 56.92
C VAL A 876 -18.06 18.39 58.03
N PRO A 877 -19.16 19.17 57.80
CA PRO A 877 -20.23 18.94 56.79
C PRO A 877 -21.07 20.14 56.24
N HIS A 878 -22.09 19.80 55.43
CA HIS A 878 -23.41 20.47 55.28
C HIS A 878 -23.57 21.79 54.48
N CYS A 879 -24.74 22.10 53.87
CA CYS A 879 -25.78 21.26 53.20
C CYS A 879 -26.86 22.15 52.51
N SER A 880 -27.82 21.53 51.81
CA SER A 880 -28.94 22.15 51.05
C SER A 880 -28.48 22.88 49.77
N GLY A 881 -29.21 22.94 48.65
CA GLY A 881 -30.60 22.60 48.29
C GLY A 881 -31.08 23.62 47.24
N VAL A 882 -32.16 23.45 46.47
CA VAL A 882 -33.17 22.39 46.38
C VAL A 882 -33.99 22.63 45.08
N TYR A 883 -34.50 21.59 44.39
CA TYR A 883 -35.52 21.65 43.29
C TYR A 883 -35.07 22.34 41.97
N ALA A 884 -35.74 22.21 40.80
CA ALA A 884 -36.62 21.16 40.24
C ALA A 884 -36.85 21.39 38.72
N ALA A 885 -37.48 20.43 38.03
CA ALA A 885 -38.10 20.47 36.68
C ALA A 885 -37.21 20.89 35.48
N CYS A 886 -37.12 20.16 34.36
CA CYS A 886 -38.14 19.58 33.47
C CYS A 886 -38.89 20.59 32.56
N SER A 887 -38.65 20.42 31.26
CA SER A 887 -39.65 20.36 30.17
C SER A 887 -39.92 21.57 29.26
N LEU A 888 -39.66 21.29 27.96
CA LEU A 888 -40.52 21.51 26.79
C LEU A 888 -40.65 22.90 26.12
N LEU A 889 -40.41 22.86 24.81
CA LEU A 889 -41.11 23.57 23.72
C LEU A 889 -41.08 25.11 23.70
N LEU A 890 -40.12 25.65 22.94
CA LEU A 890 -40.42 26.12 21.57
C LEU A 890 -39.19 25.97 20.66
#